data_AF-A0A9Q8PEM3-F1
#
_entry.id   AF-A0A9Q8PEM3-F1
#
_cell.length_a   1.000
_cell.length_b   1.000
_cell.length_c   1.000
_cell.angle_alpha   90.00
_cell.angle_beta   90.00
_cell.angle_gamma   90.00
#
_symmetry.space_group_name_H-M   'P 1'
#
loop_
_entity.id
_entity.type
_entity.pdbx_description
1 polymer ?
#
loop_
_entity_poly.entity_id
_entity_poly.type
_entity_poly.pdbx_seq_one_letter_code
_entity_poly.pdbx_strand_id
1 'polypeptide(L)'
;MSLERGIPARARLLTKDEELGKRDDDFTPARSRSACISTILPWRWRKRRLFAGIALIAVIYLFIQNLPTDLAEINRQAGLQSGRYTPDGTRDTRYTAAYDPYKSVAHEEPSGPPPRDKSIEDASDKHYYNGIVRYYKLAVSLHKISRTMGSLAQNRNILFAASSTKSLANLVPMACEMARADRSHAHVALFGRSTIPMDDILSINGIDEEDCPVYWHDARSDYAEYSSDARVEASVKGAMKHIQDFMHPQAIIVDSARQEDAYFSRAIKTAAKNIGKALIEIPSGRYEQFMWLTRLDAASLSAWHIPSIEILIHAPNDRSGRLIRLLQSLYNADYNGLHIPRLTIELPSKVEHFLGNYLAGFNWPPGRTFEESSQLTLRHRIPSSRTSSEQASIRFVESFYPSNGQQSHVLVLSPQAEVSPLYLQYLHYLILEYHHTAWGSPGSEDLLGFSLDVPSLFLDGKPGFVPPTIANMTYSKYDDTVDSDAPSPFLYQAASSTASLIIGDKWLEFHDFLAKRTPASHSQKTGKKTRKLASEAEPAWIEYLLELMRARGWTMLHPAASFVTIHNELAQVPEEYARPPADDKEATEAFKKSELPEEEPYVLNAEPPVPAEHVEADPTRHLQPLHQMLPFNGELQDVTQLPCVGHGGELITFEELAERTQKYKPEFRASIGGCKAAEASRQRVAPMKRTDDLFCLPGLDVRYLDDEEDVAAHVAEAIADMTDTDE
;
A
#
# COMPACT_ATOMS: atom_id res chain seq x y z
N MET A 1 40.39 64.55 6.06
CA MET A 1 39.76 65.37 7.11
C MET A 1 38.97 64.45 8.01
N SER A 2 39.35 64.45 9.29
CA SER A 2 38.69 63.97 10.52
C SER A 2 37.15 64.11 10.50
N LEU A 3 36.29 63.39 11.23
CA LEU A 3 36.25 62.50 12.41
C LEU A 3 35.02 61.55 12.19
N GLU A 4 34.68 60.49 12.93
CA GLU A 4 34.81 60.14 14.36
C GLU A 4 34.41 58.64 14.53
N ARG A 5 35.25 57.80 15.16
CA ARG A 5 35.07 57.07 16.45
C ARG A 5 33.71 56.35 16.64
N GLY A 6 33.62 55.11 17.12
CA GLY A 6 34.57 54.30 17.89
C GLY A 6 34.12 52.84 18.13
N ILE A 7 35.05 52.14 18.78
CA ILE A 7 35.29 50.70 19.04
C ILE A 7 34.96 50.45 20.55
N PRO A 8 34.86 49.22 21.15
CA PRO A 8 34.29 47.92 20.75
C PRO A 8 33.78 47.06 21.97
N ALA A 9 33.72 45.73 21.77
CA ALA A 9 33.97 44.63 22.75
C ALA A 9 32.78 44.18 23.63
N ARG A 10 32.61 42.90 23.98
CA ARG A 10 33.65 41.88 24.27
C ARG A 10 33.05 40.46 24.30
N ALA A 11 33.83 39.50 23.82
CA ALA A 11 33.66 38.07 24.08
C ALA A 11 33.97 37.71 25.54
N ARG A 12 33.34 36.64 26.06
CA ARG A 12 33.90 35.75 27.09
C ARG A 12 33.42 34.31 26.90
N LEU A 13 34.36 33.45 26.54
CA LEU A 13 34.43 32.03 26.90
C LEU A 13 34.87 31.91 28.37
N LEU A 14 34.28 30.99 29.14
CA LEU A 14 34.89 29.90 29.93
C LEU A 14 33.98 29.47 31.11
N THR A 15 33.52 28.21 31.14
CA THR A 15 33.92 27.14 32.11
C THR A 15 32.88 26.00 32.19
N LYS A 16 33.40 24.77 32.12
CA LYS A 16 32.94 23.48 32.68
C LYS A 16 32.49 23.59 34.15
N ASP A 17 31.68 22.74 34.81
CA ASP A 17 31.32 21.31 34.74
C ASP A 17 30.01 21.08 35.57
N GLU A 18 29.31 19.95 35.33
CA GLU A 18 28.47 19.16 36.28
C GLU A 18 27.15 19.80 36.85
N GLU A 19 25.95 19.20 36.93
CA GLU A 19 25.48 17.81 37.01
C GLU A 19 24.04 17.64 36.44
N LEU A 20 23.80 16.46 35.86
CA LEU A 20 22.61 15.60 35.95
C LEU A 20 21.21 16.24 36.12
N GLY A 21 20.45 16.21 35.02
CA GLY A 21 19.00 16.26 35.01
C GLY A 21 18.45 15.46 33.84
N LYS A 22 18.47 14.13 33.97
CA LYS A 22 17.92 13.18 33.01
C LYS A 22 16.41 13.44 32.89
N ARG A 23 15.97 14.01 31.78
CA ARG A 23 14.55 14.22 31.47
C ARG A 23 14.10 13.05 30.61
N ASP A 24 13.61 12.02 31.29
CA ASP A 24 12.89 10.89 30.70
C ASP A 24 11.53 11.41 30.19
N ASP A 25 11.40 11.59 28.88
CA ASP A 25 10.13 11.87 28.19
C ASP A 25 10.07 11.02 26.89
N ASP A 26 10.01 9.69 27.03
CA ASP A 26 9.66 8.74 25.94
C ASP A 26 8.62 7.72 26.46
N PHE A 27 7.42 8.20 26.80
CA PHE A 27 6.26 7.35 26.96
C PHE A 27 5.48 7.30 25.65
N THR A 28 5.74 6.29 24.83
CA THR A 28 4.79 5.86 23.80
C THR A 28 3.87 4.79 24.41
N PRO A 29 2.54 5.01 24.49
CA PRO A 29 1.64 3.97 24.95
C PRO A 29 1.54 2.89 23.88
N ALA A 30 2.09 1.71 24.19
CA ALA A 30 1.87 0.49 23.43
C ALA A 30 0.37 0.16 23.45
N ARG A 31 -0.31 0.38 22.31
CA ARG A 31 -1.63 -0.22 22.08
C ARG A 31 -1.41 -1.70 21.83
N SER A 32 -1.69 -2.50 22.84
CA SER A 32 -1.90 -3.95 22.72
C SER A 32 -2.94 -4.22 21.62
N ARG A 33 -2.50 -4.88 20.55
CA ARG A 33 -3.35 -5.70 19.68
C ARG A 33 -2.77 -7.11 19.72
N SER A 34 -3.06 -7.82 20.81
CA SER A 34 -2.85 -9.26 20.91
C SER A 34 -4.20 -9.93 21.14
N ALA A 35 -4.68 -10.62 20.12
CA ALA A 35 -5.66 -11.68 20.24
C ALA A 35 -5.41 -12.72 19.14
N CYS A 36 -4.21 -13.32 19.14
CA CYS A 36 -3.99 -14.62 18.49
C CYS A 36 -4.06 -15.67 19.60
N ILE A 37 -5.20 -16.34 19.70
CA ILE A 37 -5.41 -17.48 20.58
C ILE A 37 -4.74 -18.68 19.91
N SER A 38 -3.59 -19.10 20.44
CA SER A 38 -3.00 -20.40 20.13
C SER A 38 -3.86 -21.51 20.73
N THR A 39 -4.16 -22.52 19.92
CA THR A 39 -5.04 -23.63 20.25
C THR A 39 -4.24 -24.81 20.78
N ILE A 40 -3.77 -24.77 22.03
CA ILE A 40 -3.52 -25.98 22.82
C ILE A 40 -3.84 -25.67 24.29
N LEU A 41 -4.96 -26.18 24.82
CA LEU A 41 -5.15 -26.34 26.27
C LEU A 41 -5.82 -27.69 26.60
N PRO A 42 -5.46 -28.31 27.74
CA PRO A 42 -5.66 -29.74 27.97
C PRO A 42 -7.08 -30.15 28.39
N TRP A 43 -7.43 -31.38 28.01
CA TRP A 43 -8.70 -32.11 28.08
C TRP A 43 -9.45 -32.16 29.43
N ARG A 44 -8.92 -31.62 30.54
CA ARG A 44 -9.49 -31.84 31.90
C ARG A 44 -10.57 -30.84 32.34
N TRP A 45 -10.84 -29.78 31.57
CA TRP A 45 -11.80 -28.71 31.94
C TRP A 45 -13.24 -28.89 31.43
N ARG A 46 -13.55 -29.98 30.69
CA ARG A 46 -14.88 -30.17 30.06
C ARG A 46 -16.02 -30.56 31.03
N LYS A 47 -15.75 -31.19 32.18
CA LYS A 47 -16.84 -31.68 33.05
C LYS A 47 -17.54 -30.58 33.86
N ARG A 48 -16.82 -29.55 34.32
CA ARG A 48 -17.42 -28.42 35.06
C ARG A 48 -18.26 -27.49 34.17
N ARG A 49 -17.85 -27.27 32.91
CA ARG A 49 -18.60 -26.42 31.97
C ARG A 49 -19.89 -27.06 31.47
N LEU A 50 -19.98 -28.39 31.42
CA LEU A 50 -21.20 -29.09 31.02
C LEU A 50 -22.30 -28.98 32.08
N PHE A 51 -21.94 -29.07 33.38
CA PHE A 51 -22.88 -28.80 34.47
C PHE A 51 -23.27 -27.33 34.56
N ALA A 52 -22.33 -26.40 34.35
CA ALA A 52 -22.64 -24.97 34.29
C ALA A 52 -23.57 -24.62 33.11
N GLY A 53 -23.35 -25.24 31.94
CA GLY A 53 -24.23 -25.09 30.78
C GLY A 53 -25.64 -25.61 31.01
N ILE A 54 -25.79 -26.77 31.66
CA ILE A 54 -27.11 -27.32 32.01
C ILE A 54 -27.80 -26.43 33.05
N ALA A 55 -27.07 -25.91 34.04
CA ALA A 55 -27.62 -24.97 35.03
C ALA A 55 -28.08 -23.66 34.38
N LEU A 56 -27.31 -23.11 33.44
CA LEU A 56 -27.67 -21.91 32.69
C LEU A 56 -28.95 -22.13 31.86
N ILE A 57 -29.06 -23.28 31.19
CA ILE A 57 -30.26 -23.64 30.40
C ILE A 57 -31.48 -23.81 31.32
N ALA A 58 -31.32 -24.41 32.50
CA ALA A 58 -32.40 -24.54 33.47
C ALA A 58 -32.86 -23.18 34.03
N VAL A 59 -31.93 -22.25 34.27
CA VAL A 59 -32.24 -20.88 34.69
C VAL A 59 -32.94 -20.11 33.59
N ILE A 60 -32.47 -20.19 32.34
CA ILE A 60 -33.13 -19.57 31.18
C ILE A 60 -34.53 -20.16 30.96
N TYR A 61 -34.69 -21.47 31.11
CA TYR A 61 -35.98 -22.14 30.99
C TYR A 61 -36.97 -21.68 32.08
N LEU A 62 -36.52 -21.57 33.32
CA LEU A 62 -37.33 -21.04 34.42
C LEU A 62 -37.65 -19.54 34.24
N PHE A 63 -36.74 -18.78 33.65
CA PHE A 63 -36.95 -17.36 33.34
C PHE A 63 -38.00 -17.17 32.24
N ILE A 64 -37.96 -17.99 31.18
CA ILE A 64 -38.94 -17.97 30.10
C ILE A 64 -40.34 -18.41 30.58
N GLN A 65 -40.42 -19.39 31.50
CA GLN A 65 -41.71 -19.83 32.04
C GLN A 65 -42.37 -18.86 33.04
N ASN A 66 -41.58 -18.01 33.70
CA ASN A 66 -42.09 -17.05 34.69
C ASN A 66 -42.17 -15.60 34.17
N LEU A 67 -42.08 -15.39 32.85
CA LEU A 67 -42.22 -14.07 32.24
C LEU A 67 -43.71 -13.66 32.22
N PRO A 68 -44.14 -12.65 33.01
CA PRO A 68 -45.49 -12.14 32.89
C PRO A 68 -45.61 -11.36 31.57
N THR A 69 -46.67 -11.64 30.82
CA THR A 69 -47.02 -10.97 29.57
C THR A 69 -47.39 -9.51 29.85
N ASP A 70 -46.39 -8.61 29.91
CA ASP A 70 -46.60 -7.15 29.79
C ASP A 70 -45.31 -6.37 29.45
N LEU A 71 -44.45 -6.92 28.58
CA LEU A 71 -43.23 -6.24 28.11
C LEU A 71 -43.44 -5.27 26.92
N ALA A 72 -44.69 -4.95 26.58
CA ALA A 72 -44.99 -3.94 25.56
C ALA A 72 -44.85 -2.49 26.08
N GLU A 73 -44.77 -2.27 27.40
CA GLU A 73 -44.90 -0.94 27.99
C GLU A 73 -43.57 -0.31 28.49
N ILE A 74 -42.49 -1.10 28.61
CA ILE A 74 -41.19 -0.62 29.11
C ILE A 74 -40.36 0.08 28.00
N ASN A 75 -40.65 -0.17 26.72
CA ASN A 75 -39.99 0.54 25.61
C ASN A 75 -40.47 2.00 25.46
N ARG A 76 -41.46 2.44 26.25
CA ARG A 76 -41.90 3.84 26.32
C ARG A 76 -41.22 4.65 27.44
N GLN A 77 -40.44 4.03 28.33
CA GLN A 77 -39.84 4.70 29.49
C GLN A 77 -38.30 4.68 29.55
N ALA A 78 -37.60 4.00 28.63
CA ALA A 78 -36.16 4.14 28.46
C ALA A 78 -35.83 5.36 27.56
N GLY A 79 -35.79 6.54 28.18
CA GLY A 79 -35.54 7.81 27.52
C GLY A 79 -34.15 7.91 26.88
N LEU A 80 -34.11 7.97 25.55
CA LEU A 80 -33.06 8.62 24.78
C LEU A 80 -33.73 9.70 23.92
N GLN A 81 -34.00 10.84 24.56
CA GLN A 81 -34.42 12.06 23.87
C GLN A 81 -33.23 12.62 23.10
N SER A 82 -33.18 12.35 21.79
CA SER A 82 -32.45 13.16 20.83
C SER A 82 -32.93 14.61 20.93
N GLY A 83 -31.99 15.52 21.22
CA GLY A 83 -32.21 16.90 21.65
C GLY A 83 -33.20 17.69 20.80
N ARG A 84 -34.27 18.17 21.45
CA ARG A 84 -35.04 19.32 20.99
C ARG A 84 -34.36 20.59 21.51
N TYR A 85 -33.88 21.39 20.57
CA TYR A 85 -33.45 22.77 20.80
C TYR A 85 -34.67 23.60 21.23
N THR A 86 -34.68 24.10 22.46
CA THR A 86 -35.64 25.11 22.93
C THR A 86 -35.14 26.50 22.55
N PRO A 87 -35.89 27.34 21.81
CA PRO A 87 -35.50 28.72 21.61
C PRO A 87 -35.92 29.54 22.83
N ASP A 88 -34.94 29.92 23.64
CA ASP A 88 -35.12 31.00 24.62
C ASP A 88 -35.13 32.34 23.88
N GLY A 89 -36.11 33.18 24.21
CA GLY A 89 -36.43 34.37 23.47
C GLY A 89 -35.69 35.59 23.99
N THR A 90 -34.90 36.24 23.15
CA THR A 90 -34.75 37.70 23.17
C THR A 90 -34.37 38.23 21.78
N ARG A 91 -35.29 39.01 21.20
CA ARG A 91 -35.12 40.10 20.20
C ARG A 91 -34.03 39.92 19.13
N ASP A 92 -34.44 39.74 17.87
CA ASP A 92 -34.61 40.89 16.98
C ASP A 92 -35.52 40.58 15.79
N THR A 93 -36.40 41.52 15.49
CA THR A 93 -37.40 41.46 14.43
C THR A 93 -36.79 41.79 13.08
N ARG A 94 -36.96 40.92 12.07
CA ARG A 94 -37.51 41.22 10.74
C ARG A 94 -37.33 40.04 9.76
N TYR A 95 -38.41 39.70 9.06
CA TYR A 95 -38.53 38.75 7.95
C TYR A 95 -38.35 37.26 8.26
N THR A 96 -39.43 36.60 8.69
CA THR A 96 -39.82 35.29 8.14
C THR A 96 -41.35 35.20 8.17
N ALA A 97 -41.95 35.09 6.98
CA ALA A 97 -43.35 34.73 6.84
C ALA A 97 -43.54 33.27 7.26
N ALA A 98 -44.64 33.02 7.97
CA ALA A 98 -44.99 31.76 8.60
C ALA A 98 -44.95 30.56 7.63
N TYR A 99 -44.20 29.53 8.00
CA TYR A 99 -44.40 28.17 7.51
C TYR A 99 -44.83 27.30 8.70
N ASP A 100 -46.08 26.85 8.64
CA ASP A 100 -46.75 26.02 9.65
C ASP A 100 -46.23 24.56 9.56
N PRO A 101 -45.64 23.99 10.63
CA PRO A 101 -45.01 22.67 10.58
C PRO A 101 -45.98 21.48 10.69
N TYR A 102 -47.31 21.70 10.68
CA TYR A 102 -48.31 20.65 10.89
C TYR A 102 -49.30 20.42 9.72
N LYS A 103 -48.88 20.64 8.47
CA LYS A 103 -49.53 20.00 7.32
C LYS A 103 -48.75 18.75 6.93
N SER A 104 -49.38 17.60 7.12
CA SER A 104 -48.95 16.29 6.62
C SER A 104 -48.46 16.42 5.17
N VAL A 105 -47.13 16.41 5.01
CA VAL A 105 -46.48 16.34 3.71
C VAL A 105 -46.91 15.03 3.08
N ALA A 106 -47.55 15.09 1.92
CA ALA A 106 -47.84 13.90 1.13
C ALA A 106 -46.54 13.08 0.99
N HIS A 107 -46.59 11.80 1.35
CA HIS A 107 -45.47 10.86 1.15
C HIS A 107 -45.24 10.51 -0.34
N GLU A 108 -45.98 11.15 -1.24
CA GLU A 108 -45.90 10.96 -2.69
C GLU A 108 -44.98 12.00 -3.32
N GLU A 109 -44.14 11.53 -4.24
CA GLU A 109 -43.27 12.40 -5.04
C GLU A 109 -44.15 13.38 -5.84
N PRO A 110 -43.87 14.69 -5.76
CA PRO A 110 -44.69 15.67 -6.44
C PRO A 110 -44.59 15.50 -7.97
N SER A 111 -45.75 15.45 -8.62
CA SER A 111 -45.85 15.37 -10.08
C SER A 111 -46.03 16.77 -10.70
N GLY A 112 -45.27 17.04 -11.77
CA GLY A 112 -45.33 18.30 -12.53
C GLY A 112 -44.31 19.37 -12.11
N PRO A 113 -44.35 20.56 -12.75
CA PRO A 113 -43.37 21.63 -12.52
C PRO A 113 -43.52 22.28 -11.14
N PRO A 114 -42.41 22.66 -10.48
CA PRO A 114 -42.46 23.34 -9.21
C PRO A 114 -43.00 24.77 -9.34
N PRO A 115 -43.55 25.35 -8.25
CA PRO A 115 -44.05 26.72 -8.24
C PRO A 115 -42.97 27.72 -8.73
N ARG A 116 -43.31 28.54 -9.72
CA ARG A 116 -42.48 29.66 -10.18
C ARG A 116 -42.72 30.88 -9.30
N ASP A 117 -41.64 31.53 -8.89
CA ASP A 117 -41.75 32.85 -8.27
C ASP A 117 -42.18 33.86 -9.34
N LYS A 118 -43.19 34.69 -9.04
CA LYS A 118 -43.80 35.61 -10.02
C LYS A 118 -42.94 36.85 -10.29
N SER A 119 -41.78 36.96 -9.63
CA SER A 119 -40.90 38.13 -9.61
C SER A 119 -39.73 38.06 -10.60
N ILE A 120 -39.55 36.94 -11.31
CA ILE A 120 -38.45 36.73 -12.27
C ILE A 120 -39.05 36.61 -13.68
N GLU A 121 -38.80 37.61 -14.54
CA GLU A 121 -39.36 37.73 -15.90
C GLU A 121 -38.70 36.79 -16.94
N ASP A 122 -37.67 36.03 -16.56
CA ASP A 122 -37.02 35.07 -17.45
C ASP A 122 -37.79 33.74 -17.50
N ALA A 123 -38.90 33.73 -18.23
CA ALA A 123 -39.73 32.55 -18.46
C ALA A 123 -39.02 31.40 -19.21
N SER A 124 -37.79 31.62 -19.71
CA SER A 124 -37.01 30.72 -20.57
C SER A 124 -36.02 29.81 -19.82
N ASP A 125 -35.73 30.06 -18.54
CA ASP A 125 -34.81 29.20 -17.79
C ASP A 125 -35.53 27.92 -17.36
N LYS A 126 -35.00 26.77 -17.81
CA LYS A 126 -35.50 25.44 -17.42
C LYS A 126 -35.09 25.09 -15.99
N HIS A 127 -34.01 25.68 -15.47
CA HIS A 127 -33.39 25.30 -14.19
C HIS A 127 -33.57 26.39 -13.11
N TYR A 128 -34.82 26.77 -12.83
CA TYR A 128 -35.15 27.91 -11.98
C TYR A 128 -35.40 27.56 -10.49
N TYR A 129 -35.61 26.29 -10.16
CA TYR A 129 -36.08 25.88 -8.83
C TYR A 129 -34.95 25.81 -7.80
N ASN A 130 -35.16 26.48 -6.67
CA ASN A 130 -34.20 26.61 -5.55
C ASN A 130 -34.78 26.18 -4.19
N GLY A 131 -35.86 25.39 -4.18
CA GLY A 131 -36.52 24.96 -2.94
C GLY A 131 -35.76 23.88 -2.17
N ILE A 132 -36.34 23.46 -1.03
CA ILE A 132 -35.81 22.40 -0.17
C ILE A 132 -35.62 21.10 -0.96
N VAL A 133 -34.55 20.36 -0.68
CA VAL A 133 -34.23 19.10 -1.33
C VAL A 133 -34.82 17.93 -0.54
N ARG A 134 -35.52 17.01 -1.22
CA ARG A 134 -36.05 15.77 -0.65
C ARG A 134 -35.70 14.57 -1.53
N TYR A 135 -35.44 13.42 -0.90
CA TYR A 135 -35.10 12.17 -1.60
C TYR A 135 -36.13 11.08 -1.30
N TYR A 136 -37.19 11.01 -2.09
CA TYR A 136 -38.26 10.02 -1.89
C TYR A 136 -37.79 8.60 -2.24
N LYS A 137 -37.01 8.45 -3.31
CA LYS A 137 -36.55 7.15 -3.84
C LYS A 137 -35.32 6.61 -3.12
N LEU A 138 -34.38 7.48 -2.74
CA LEU A 138 -33.13 7.10 -2.09
C LEU A 138 -33.38 6.33 -0.79
N ALA A 139 -34.27 6.84 0.06
CA ALA A 139 -34.59 6.22 1.35
C ALA A 139 -35.09 4.77 1.17
N VAL A 140 -35.97 4.53 0.18
CA VAL A 140 -36.49 3.18 -0.11
C VAL A 140 -35.36 2.23 -0.53
N SER A 141 -34.46 2.69 -1.41
CA SER A 141 -33.32 1.87 -1.86
C SER A 141 -32.31 1.58 -0.76
N LEU A 142 -32.03 2.54 0.14
CA LEU A 142 -31.10 2.37 1.25
C LEU A 142 -31.64 1.42 2.33
N HIS A 143 -32.95 1.37 2.54
CA HIS A 143 -33.52 0.38 3.47
C HIS A 143 -33.44 -1.06 2.95
N LYS A 144 -33.37 -1.26 1.63
CA LYS A 144 -33.25 -2.60 1.02
C LYS A 144 -31.88 -3.25 1.24
N ILE A 145 -30.83 -2.47 1.50
CA ILE A 145 -29.44 -2.97 1.64
C ILE A 145 -29.05 -3.42 3.05
N SER A 146 -30.03 -3.75 3.91
CA SER A 146 -29.77 -4.20 5.29
C SER A 146 -28.78 -5.37 5.41
N ARG A 147 -28.65 -6.21 4.36
CA ARG A 147 -27.73 -7.34 4.31
C ARG A 147 -26.27 -6.97 4.05
N THR A 148 -25.98 -5.76 3.56
CA THR A 148 -24.61 -5.34 3.22
C THR A 148 -23.84 -4.74 4.40
N MET A 149 -24.36 -4.92 5.62
CA MET A 149 -23.74 -4.41 6.86
C MET A 149 -23.47 -2.91 6.85
N GLY A 150 -24.32 -2.14 6.17
CA GLY A 150 -24.20 -0.67 6.07
C GLY A 150 -24.27 0.07 7.40
N SER A 151 -24.68 -0.57 8.49
CA SER A 151 -24.62 -0.01 9.85
C SER A 151 -23.20 0.02 10.45
N LEU A 152 -22.26 -0.74 9.89
CA LEU A 152 -20.88 -0.76 10.34
C LEU A 152 -20.04 0.27 9.56
N ALA A 153 -19.20 1.01 10.25
CA ALA A 153 -18.29 1.98 9.64
C ALA A 153 -17.24 1.33 8.71
N GLN A 154 -16.86 0.09 9.03
CA GLN A 154 -16.04 -0.79 8.19
C GLN A 154 -16.91 -1.93 7.68
N ASN A 155 -17.08 -1.99 6.36
CA ASN A 155 -17.89 -2.98 5.66
C ASN A 155 -17.31 -3.23 4.26
N ARG A 156 -18.05 -3.92 3.39
CA ARG A 156 -17.62 -4.30 2.03
C ARG A 156 -18.23 -3.43 0.93
N ASN A 157 -18.85 -2.30 1.29
CA ASN A 157 -19.69 -1.54 0.37
C ASN A 157 -18.84 -0.58 -0.47
N ILE A 158 -18.97 -0.68 -1.79
CA ILE A 158 -18.34 0.20 -2.78
C ILE A 158 -19.43 0.93 -3.56
N LEU A 159 -19.26 2.24 -3.77
CA LEU A 159 -20.23 3.07 -4.47
C LEU A 159 -19.73 3.48 -5.84
N PHE A 160 -20.39 3.03 -6.91
CA PHE A 160 -20.31 3.63 -8.23
C PHE A 160 -21.33 4.77 -8.32
N ALA A 161 -20.89 5.98 -8.61
CA ALA A 161 -21.75 7.16 -8.65
C ALA A 161 -21.64 7.86 -10.00
N ALA A 162 -22.79 8.16 -10.61
CA ALA A 162 -22.87 8.88 -11.88
C ALA A 162 -24.05 9.85 -11.90
N SER A 163 -23.91 10.96 -12.62
CA SER A 163 -25.01 11.90 -12.89
C SER A 163 -25.46 11.80 -14.35
N SER A 164 -24.50 11.67 -15.25
CA SER A 164 -24.76 11.49 -16.69
C SER A 164 -25.14 10.04 -17.01
N THR A 165 -26.14 9.85 -17.87
CA THR A 165 -26.51 8.51 -18.37
C THR A 165 -25.38 7.87 -19.18
N LYS A 166 -24.54 8.68 -19.83
CA LYS A 166 -23.36 8.20 -20.56
C LYS A 166 -22.32 7.62 -19.61
N SER A 167 -22.01 8.35 -18.54
CA SER A 167 -21.06 7.89 -17.53
C SER A 167 -21.57 6.65 -16.81
N LEU A 168 -22.88 6.61 -16.51
CA LEU A 168 -23.51 5.43 -15.94
C LEU A 168 -23.31 4.20 -16.85
N ALA A 169 -23.58 4.32 -18.15
CA ALA A 169 -23.40 3.22 -19.11
C ALA A 169 -21.95 2.69 -19.16
N ASN A 170 -20.95 3.56 -18.93
CA ASN A 170 -19.54 3.15 -18.87
C ASN A 170 -19.16 2.45 -17.56
N LEU A 171 -19.74 2.88 -16.42
CA LEU A 171 -19.40 2.35 -15.09
C LEU A 171 -20.13 1.05 -14.76
N VAL A 172 -21.32 0.83 -15.32
CA VAL A 172 -22.14 -0.35 -15.03
C VAL A 172 -21.41 -1.67 -15.30
N PRO A 173 -20.74 -1.89 -16.47
CA PRO A 173 -20.01 -3.12 -16.70
C PRO A 173 -18.96 -3.42 -15.63
N MET A 174 -18.24 -2.39 -15.15
CA MET A 174 -17.28 -2.52 -14.05
C MET A 174 -17.97 -2.88 -12.73
N ALA A 175 -19.10 -2.25 -12.43
CA ALA A 175 -19.87 -2.55 -11.22
C ALA A 175 -20.41 -3.98 -11.23
N CYS A 176 -20.90 -4.46 -12.37
CA CYS A 176 -21.37 -5.83 -12.55
C CYS A 176 -20.23 -6.84 -12.40
N GLU A 177 -19.06 -6.57 -12.98
CA GLU A 177 -17.88 -7.43 -12.81
C GLU A 177 -17.46 -7.51 -11.33
N MET A 178 -17.41 -6.37 -10.63
CA MET A 178 -17.08 -6.33 -9.20
C MET A 178 -18.10 -7.11 -8.36
N ALA A 179 -19.39 -7.00 -8.69
CA ALA A 179 -20.44 -7.76 -8.01
C ALA A 179 -20.31 -9.27 -8.23
N ARG A 180 -19.94 -9.70 -9.44
CA ARG A 180 -19.70 -11.13 -9.76
C ARG A 180 -18.48 -11.69 -9.05
N ALA A 181 -17.44 -10.88 -8.84
CA ALA A 181 -16.27 -11.30 -8.08
C ALA A 181 -16.58 -11.55 -6.60
N ASP A 182 -17.67 -10.97 -6.07
CA ASP A 182 -18.16 -11.11 -4.70
C ASP A 182 -17.09 -10.86 -3.60
N ARG A 183 -16.06 -10.07 -3.92
CA ARG A 183 -15.07 -9.56 -2.95
C ARG A 183 -15.58 -8.31 -2.23
N SER A 184 -16.45 -7.55 -2.89
CA SER A 184 -17.07 -6.32 -2.40
C SER A 184 -18.53 -6.24 -2.84
N HIS A 185 -19.37 -5.57 -2.06
CA HIS A 185 -20.74 -5.28 -2.44
C HIS A 185 -20.77 -4.00 -3.29
N ALA A 186 -21.01 -4.16 -4.59
CA ALA A 186 -21.10 -3.04 -5.52
C ALA A 186 -22.50 -2.39 -5.47
N HIS A 187 -22.52 -1.09 -5.19
CA HIS A 187 -23.70 -0.24 -5.19
C HIS A 187 -23.59 0.76 -6.34
N VAL A 188 -24.66 1.00 -7.08
CA VAL A 188 -24.70 2.01 -8.15
C VAL A 188 -25.73 3.07 -7.79
N ALA A 189 -25.31 4.32 -7.74
CA ALA A 189 -26.18 5.46 -7.43
C ALA A 189 -26.26 6.46 -8.59
N LEU A 190 -27.48 6.75 -9.01
CA LEU A 190 -27.78 7.76 -10.03
C LEU A 190 -28.12 9.11 -9.38
N PHE A 191 -27.40 10.15 -9.80
CA PHE A 191 -27.59 11.54 -9.40
C PHE A 191 -28.09 12.39 -10.58
N GLY A 192 -28.24 13.69 -10.34
CA GLY A 192 -28.45 14.67 -11.41
C GLY A 192 -29.91 14.97 -11.73
N ARG A 193 -30.12 15.43 -12.96
CA ARG A 193 -31.39 16.01 -13.46
C ARG A 193 -32.25 15.08 -14.31
N SER A 194 -31.72 13.90 -14.67
CA SER A 194 -32.43 12.96 -15.54
C SER A 194 -33.79 12.58 -14.93
N THR A 195 -34.85 12.59 -15.72
CA THR A 195 -36.20 12.17 -15.32
C THR A 195 -36.52 10.74 -15.69
N ILE A 196 -35.62 10.06 -16.41
CA ILE A 196 -35.83 8.70 -16.90
C ILE A 196 -35.94 7.75 -15.69
N PRO A 197 -37.03 6.98 -15.54
CA PRO A 197 -37.16 5.97 -14.49
C PRO A 197 -35.95 5.03 -14.45
N MET A 198 -35.58 4.57 -13.26
CA MET A 198 -34.41 3.68 -13.11
C MET A 198 -34.60 2.40 -13.93
N ASP A 199 -35.77 1.79 -13.86
CA ASP A 199 -36.11 0.55 -14.58
C ASP A 199 -35.95 0.70 -16.11
N ASP A 200 -36.31 1.87 -16.66
CA ASP A 200 -36.12 2.18 -18.08
C ASP A 200 -34.63 2.27 -18.43
N ILE A 201 -33.81 2.92 -17.59
CA ILE A 201 -32.35 3.00 -17.78
C ILE A 201 -31.73 1.59 -17.75
N LEU A 202 -32.18 0.73 -16.84
CA LEU A 202 -31.70 -0.65 -16.74
C LEU A 202 -32.05 -1.45 -18.00
N SER A 203 -33.31 -1.37 -18.45
CA SER A 203 -33.78 -2.08 -19.65
C SER A 203 -33.06 -1.62 -20.93
N ILE A 204 -32.79 -0.32 -21.08
CA ILE A 204 -32.06 0.23 -22.24
C ILE A 204 -30.61 -0.28 -22.29
N ASN A 205 -29.97 -0.48 -21.14
CA ASN A 205 -28.62 -1.01 -21.07
C ASN A 205 -28.57 -2.54 -21.10
N GLY A 206 -29.71 -3.22 -21.24
CA GLY A 206 -29.80 -4.69 -21.27
C GLY A 206 -29.34 -5.34 -19.97
N ILE A 207 -29.59 -4.70 -18.82
CA ILE A 207 -29.17 -5.20 -17.52
C ILE A 207 -30.32 -5.97 -16.89
N ASP A 208 -30.16 -7.29 -16.79
CA ASP A 208 -31.04 -8.14 -16.00
C ASP A 208 -30.50 -8.28 -14.57
N GLU A 209 -31.40 -8.29 -13.57
CA GLU A 209 -31.03 -8.39 -12.15
C GLU A 209 -30.26 -9.68 -11.81
N GLU A 210 -30.48 -10.76 -12.58
CA GLU A 210 -29.77 -12.03 -12.42
C GLU A 210 -28.33 -11.96 -12.96
N ASP A 211 -28.12 -11.23 -14.06
CA ASP A 211 -26.82 -11.15 -14.73
C ASP A 211 -25.85 -10.14 -14.07
N CYS A 212 -26.41 -9.16 -13.35
CA CYS A 212 -25.66 -8.11 -12.67
C CYS A 212 -26.21 -7.89 -11.24
N PRO A 213 -25.66 -8.59 -10.22
CA PRO A 213 -26.16 -8.53 -8.85
C PRO A 213 -25.69 -7.28 -8.08
N VAL A 214 -25.87 -6.09 -8.67
CA VAL A 214 -25.53 -4.80 -8.05
C VAL A 214 -26.73 -4.21 -7.30
N TYR A 215 -26.46 -3.41 -6.28
CA TYR A 215 -27.49 -2.69 -5.54
C TYR A 215 -27.74 -1.31 -6.14
N TRP A 216 -28.96 -1.07 -6.65
CA TRP A 216 -29.33 0.18 -7.30
C TRP A 216 -29.91 1.20 -6.33
N HIS A 217 -29.44 2.45 -6.45
CA HIS A 217 -29.87 3.59 -5.65
C HIS A 217 -30.24 4.78 -6.54
N ASP A 218 -31.42 5.35 -6.31
CA ASP A 218 -31.85 6.59 -6.96
C ASP A 218 -31.66 7.76 -6.01
N ALA A 219 -30.55 8.48 -6.20
CA ALA A 219 -30.15 9.62 -5.39
C ALA A 219 -30.63 10.97 -5.94
N ARG A 220 -31.48 10.96 -6.97
CA ARG A 220 -32.04 12.19 -7.54
C ARG A 220 -32.99 12.87 -6.56
N SER A 221 -33.02 14.19 -6.61
CA SER A 221 -33.91 15.00 -5.77
C SER A 221 -35.29 15.17 -6.40
N ASP A 222 -36.26 15.55 -5.57
CA ASP A 222 -37.53 16.04 -6.06
C ASP A 222 -37.35 17.24 -7.01
N TYR A 223 -38.16 17.33 -8.06
CA TYR A 223 -38.06 18.34 -9.11
C TYR A 223 -36.65 18.43 -9.75
N ALA A 224 -35.95 17.30 -9.89
CA ALA A 224 -34.61 17.22 -10.45
C ALA A 224 -34.46 17.98 -11.79
N GLU A 225 -35.42 17.81 -12.71
CA GLU A 225 -35.43 18.48 -14.03
C GLU A 225 -35.37 20.00 -13.94
N TYR A 226 -36.05 20.59 -12.96
CA TYR A 226 -36.21 22.04 -12.84
C TYR A 226 -35.19 22.70 -11.91
N SER A 227 -34.31 21.91 -11.31
CA SER A 227 -33.42 22.36 -10.26
C SER A 227 -32.27 23.21 -10.79
N SER A 228 -32.01 24.35 -10.15
CA SER A 228 -30.84 25.17 -10.43
C SER A 228 -29.53 24.41 -10.18
N ASP A 229 -28.41 24.87 -10.74
CA ASP A 229 -27.10 24.23 -10.51
C ASP A 229 -26.75 24.20 -9.02
N ALA A 230 -26.98 25.30 -8.30
CA ALA A 230 -26.73 25.38 -6.86
C ALA A 230 -27.56 24.37 -6.07
N ARG A 231 -28.84 24.19 -6.44
CA ARG A 231 -29.72 23.21 -5.79
C ARG A 231 -29.26 21.79 -6.08
N VAL A 232 -28.89 21.47 -7.33
CA VAL A 232 -28.43 20.12 -7.68
C VAL A 232 -27.11 19.78 -6.98
N GLU A 233 -26.16 20.72 -6.89
CA GLU A 233 -24.93 20.51 -6.12
C GLU A 233 -25.21 20.24 -4.64
N ALA A 234 -26.12 21.01 -4.03
CA ALA A 234 -26.55 20.77 -2.66
C ALA A 234 -27.24 19.40 -2.52
N SER A 235 -28.00 18.97 -3.54
CA SER A 235 -28.65 17.67 -3.56
C SER A 235 -27.65 16.50 -3.63
N VAL A 236 -26.60 16.61 -4.44
CA VAL A 236 -25.55 15.58 -4.49
C VAL A 236 -24.88 15.45 -3.12
N LYS A 237 -24.53 16.57 -2.48
CA LYS A 237 -23.91 16.58 -1.14
C LYS A 237 -24.85 15.98 -0.08
N GLY A 238 -26.13 16.34 -0.12
CA GLY A 238 -27.13 15.83 0.83
C GLY A 238 -27.40 14.33 0.64
N ALA A 239 -27.54 13.86 -0.60
CA ALA A 239 -27.69 12.43 -0.89
C ALA A 239 -26.46 11.64 -0.44
N MET A 240 -25.25 12.14 -0.68
CA MET A 240 -24.02 11.50 -0.20
C MET A 240 -23.96 11.40 1.32
N LYS A 241 -24.50 12.38 2.04
CA LYS A 241 -24.63 12.29 3.50
C LYS A 241 -25.54 11.13 3.90
N HIS A 242 -26.71 10.99 3.28
CA HIS A 242 -27.60 9.85 3.56
C HIS A 242 -26.95 8.51 3.19
N ILE A 243 -26.25 8.44 2.06
CA ILE A 243 -25.52 7.23 1.67
C ILE A 243 -24.44 6.91 2.71
N GLN A 244 -23.69 7.90 3.19
CA GLN A 244 -22.72 7.68 4.25
C GLN A 244 -23.38 7.17 5.54
N ASP A 245 -24.48 7.78 5.98
CA ASP A 245 -25.15 7.45 7.24
C ASP A 245 -25.75 6.04 7.25
N PHE A 246 -26.16 5.50 6.09
CA PHE A 246 -26.84 4.20 5.98
C PHE A 246 -26.00 3.08 5.35
N MET A 247 -25.08 3.40 4.44
CA MET A 247 -24.30 2.43 3.66
C MET A 247 -22.82 2.41 4.04
N HIS A 248 -22.27 3.53 4.53
CA HIS A 248 -20.83 3.71 4.85
C HIS A 248 -19.90 3.14 3.75
N PRO A 249 -19.89 3.68 2.52
CA PRO A 249 -19.02 3.18 1.46
C PRO A 249 -17.54 3.28 1.85
N GLN A 250 -16.73 2.28 1.46
CA GLN A 250 -15.28 2.30 1.68
C GLN A 250 -14.52 3.06 0.58
N ALA A 251 -15.01 3.00 -0.65
CA ALA A 251 -14.55 3.82 -1.76
C ALA A 251 -15.72 4.24 -2.65
N ILE A 252 -15.54 5.35 -3.37
CA ILE A 252 -16.48 5.94 -4.31
C ILE A 252 -15.80 5.97 -5.68
N ILE A 253 -16.40 5.36 -6.69
CA ILE A 253 -15.89 5.29 -8.06
C ILE A 253 -16.81 6.13 -8.95
N VAL A 254 -16.21 7.03 -9.73
CA VAL A 254 -16.91 7.91 -10.66
C VAL A 254 -16.22 7.91 -12.02
N ASP A 255 -16.95 8.30 -13.06
CA ASP A 255 -16.32 8.58 -14.36
C ASP A 255 -15.54 9.90 -14.27
N SER A 256 -14.61 10.07 -15.18
CA SER A 256 -13.84 11.29 -15.40
C SER A 256 -14.71 12.56 -15.39
N ALA A 257 -14.18 13.61 -14.77
CA ALA A 257 -14.83 14.94 -14.72
C ALA A 257 -15.09 15.57 -16.10
N ARG A 258 -14.53 15.00 -17.19
CA ARG A 258 -14.78 15.43 -18.57
C ARG A 258 -16.04 14.79 -19.19
N GLN A 259 -16.43 13.59 -18.74
CA GLN A 259 -17.64 12.89 -19.21
C GLN A 259 -18.84 13.15 -18.29
N GLU A 260 -18.57 13.45 -17.02
CA GLU A 260 -19.58 13.79 -16.03
C GLU A 260 -20.07 15.24 -16.10
N ASP A 261 -21.22 15.48 -15.49
CA ASP A 261 -21.73 16.82 -15.28
C ASP A 261 -20.80 17.63 -14.35
N ALA A 262 -20.53 18.89 -14.71
CA ALA A 262 -19.62 19.76 -13.95
C ALA A 262 -20.08 19.99 -12.50
N TYR A 263 -21.40 20.18 -12.29
CA TYR A 263 -21.98 20.34 -10.96
C TYR A 263 -21.78 19.08 -10.11
N PHE A 264 -21.94 17.89 -10.70
CA PHE A 264 -21.78 16.61 -10.02
C PHE A 264 -20.32 16.39 -9.63
N SER A 265 -19.40 16.57 -10.58
CA SER A 265 -17.96 16.41 -10.35
C SER A 265 -17.46 17.30 -9.20
N ARG A 266 -17.90 18.56 -9.12
CA ARG A 266 -17.54 19.45 -7.99
C ARG A 266 -18.15 19.01 -6.68
N ALA A 267 -19.44 18.65 -6.69
CA ALA A 267 -20.17 18.28 -5.50
C ALA A 267 -19.68 16.95 -4.91
N ILE A 268 -19.43 15.93 -5.73
CA ILE A 268 -18.98 14.61 -5.30
C ILE A 268 -17.56 14.65 -4.72
N LYS A 269 -16.63 15.41 -5.35
CA LYS A 269 -15.27 15.65 -4.82
C LYS A 269 -15.31 16.29 -3.43
N THR A 270 -16.17 17.29 -3.25
CA THR A 270 -16.37 17.95 -1.96
C THR A 270 -16.98 16.99 -0.93
N ALA A 271 -17.99 16.22 -1.32
CA ALA A 271 -18.66 15.27 -0.43
C ALA A 271 -17.71 14.15 0.02
N ALA A 272 -16.98 13.54 -0.91
CA ALA A 272 -16.00 12.48 -0.60
C ALA A 272 -14.91 12.97 0.37
N LYS A 273 -14.39 14.19 0.15
CA LYS A 273 -13.42 14.82 1.06
C LYS A 273 -14.00 15.05 2.46
N ASN A 274 -15.24 15.53 2.57
CA ASN A 274 -15.89 15.80 3.85
C ASN A 274 -16.19 14.51 4.63
N ILE A 275 -16.54 13.44 3.91
CA ILE A 275 -16.82 12.12 4.49
C ILE A 275 -15.50 11.39 4.83
N GLY A 276 -14.40 11.73 4.16
CA GLY A 276 -13.09 11.11 4.37
C GLY A 276 -12.97 9.74 3.69
N LYS A 277 -13.58 9.57 2.51
CA LYS A 277 -13.52 8.32 1.73
C LYS A 277 -12.79 8.53 0.41
N ALA A 278 -12.13 7.47 -0.07
CA ALA A 278 -11.41 7.49 -1.32
C ALA A 278 -12.37 7.73 -2.49
N LEU A 279 -12.07 8.73 -3.33
CA LEU A 279 -12.76 9.00 -4.58
C LEU A 279 -11.85 8.58 -5.73
N ILE A 280 -12.27 7.61 -6.51
CA ILE A 280 -11.54 7.03 -7.63
C ILE A 280 -12.21 7.53 -8.92
N GLU A 281 -11.44 8.27 -9.73
CA GLU A 281 -11.91 8.79 -11.01
C GLU A 281 -11.36 7.90 -12.13
N ILE A 282 -12.25 7.23 -12.86
CA ILE A 282 -11.84 6.40 -14.01
C ILE A 282 -11.51 7.31 -15.20
N PRO A 283 -10.30 7.21 -15.79
CA PRO A 283 -9.92 8.03 -16.93
C PRO A 283 -10.83 7.82 -18.15
N SER A 284 -11.18 8.91 -18.84
CA SER A 284 -12.10 8.88 -19.98
C SER A 284 -11.64 7.88 -21.05
N GLY A 285 -12.50 6.93 -21.41
CA GLY A 285 -12.23 5.98 -22.50
C GLY A 285 -11.23 4.86 -22.15
N ARG A 286 -10.86 4.69 -20.87
CA ARG A 286 -9.93 3.65 -20.41
C ARG A 286 -10.57 2.64 -19.44
N TYR A 287 -11.90 2.49 -19.47
CA TYR A 287 -12.65 1.62 -18.55
C TYR A 287 -12.15 0.17 -18.56
N GLU A 288 -11.93 -0.41 -19.75
CA GLU A 288 -11.35 -1.76 -19.91
C GLU A 288 -9.96 -1.90 -19.26
N GLN A 289 -9.14 -0.85 -19.34
CA GLN A 289 -7.80 -0.86 -18.75
C GLN A 289 -7.85 -0.86 -17.22
N PHE A 290 -8.95 -0.39 -16.63
CA PHE A 290 -9.16 -0.30 -15.19
C PHE A 290 -9.99 -1.46 -14.61
N MET A 291 -10.37 -2.46 -15.41
CA MET A 291 -11.12 -3.63 -14.92
C MET A 291 -10.38 -4.41 -13.83
N TRP A 292 -9.03 -4.34 -13.77
CA TRP A 292 -8.27 -4.96 -12.66
C TRP A 292 -8.68 -4.42 -11.27
N LEU A 293 -9.21 -3.20 -11.19
CA LEU A 293 -9.70 -2.61 -9.95
C LEU A 293 -10.87 -3.41 -9.35
N THR A 294 -11.71 -4.01 -10.20
CA THR A 294 -12.88 -4.79 -9.76
C THR A 294 -12.50 -6.05 -8.98
N ARG A 295 -11.23 -6.46 -9.09
CA ARG A 295 -10.65 -7.60 -8.38
C ARG A 295 -10.19 -7.25 -6.97
N LEU A 296 -10.15 -5.98 -6.58
CA LEU A 296 -9.74 -5.56 -5.23
C LEU A 296 -10.88 -5.64 -4.21
N ASP A 297 -10.51 -5.87 -2.95
CA ASP A 297 -11.45 -5.79 -1.84
C ASP A 297 -11.75 -4.33 -1.43
N ALA A 298 -12.77 -4.15 -0.59
CA ALA A 298 -13.23 -2.83 -0.20
C ALA A 298 -12.21 -2.04 0.63
N ALA A 299 -11.33 -2.71 1.38
CA ALA A 299 -10.32 -2.04 2.20
C ALA A 299 -9.13 -1.59 1.37
N SER A 300 -8.66 -2.42 0.44
CA SER A 300 -7.68 -2.07 -0.57
C SER A 300 -8.15 -0.85 -1.37
N LEU A 301 -9.41 -0.83 -1.82
CA LEU A 301 -9.96 0.34 -2.53
C LEU A 301 -10.07 1.58 -1.64
N SER A 302 -10.33 1.42 -0.34
CA SER A 302 -10.33 2.56 0.60
C SER A 302 -8.95 3.21 0.74
N ALA A 303 -7.88 2.44 0.47
CA ALA A 303 -6.50 2.88 0.51
C ALA A 303 -5.96 3.40 -0.83
N TRP A 304 -6.81 3.59 -1.85
CA TRP A 304 -6.39 3.94 -3.22
C TRP A 304 -5.36 5.08 -3.31
N HIS A 305 -5.52 6.15 -2.51
CA HIS A 305 -4.63 7.33 -2.54
C HIS A 305 -3.56 7.31 -1.44
N ILE A 306 -3.36 6.19 -0.75
CA ILE A 306 -2.43 6.07 0.39
C ILE A 306 -1.00 5.69 -0.08
N PRO A 307 -0.81 4.68 -0.96
CA PRO A 307 0.52 4.30 -1.42
C PRO A 307 1.22 5.43 -2.19
N SER A 308 2.50 5.60 -1.88
CA SER A 308 3.41 6.50 -2.56
C SER A 308 4.67 5.73 -2.97
N ILE A 309 5.06 5.85 -4.22
CA ILE A 309 6.24 5.19 -4.78
C ILE A 309 7.27 6.26 -5.13
N GLU A 310 8.52 6.05 -4.74
CA GLU A 310 9.67 6.83 -5.20
C GLU A 310 10.59 5.95 -6.05
N ILE A 311 10.93 6.42 -7.25
CA ILE A 311 11.84 5.72 -8.17
C ILE A 311 13.27 6.13 -7.83
N LEU A 312 14.12 5.14 -7.59
CA LEU A 312 15.54 5.29 -7.35
C LEU A 312 16.34 4.67 -8.49
N ILE A 313 17.21 5.47 -9.12
CA ILE A 313 18.10 5.03 -10.20
C ILE A 313 19.54 5.36 -9.84
N HIS A 314 20.40 4.36 -9.83
CA HIS A 314 21.84 4.53 -9.66
C HIS A 314 22.51 4.59 -11.02
N ALA A 315 22.85 5.81 -11.44
CA ALA A 315 23.49 6.03 -12.73
C ALA A 315 24.95 5.54 -12.68
N PRO A 316 25.40 4.83 -13.73
CA PRO A 316 26.72 4.23 -13.76
C PRO A 316 27.77 5.19 -14.34
N ASN A 317 29.04 4.86 -14.15
CA ASN A 317 30.15 5.58 -14.80
C ASN A 317 30.15 5.29 -16.31
N ASP A 318 30.11 6.36 -17.11
CA ASP A 318 30.10 6.31 -18.58
C ASP A 318 28.89 5.54 -19.20
N ARG A 319 28.73 5.63 -20.52
CA ARG A 319 27.66 4.94 -21.30
C ARG A 319 26.23 5.37 -20.90
N SER A 320 25.92 6.65 -21.13
CA SER A 320 24.63 7.26 -20.78
C SER A 320 23.40 6.75 -21.55
N GLY A 321 23.58 6.09 -22.69
CA GLY A 321 22.48 5.65 -23.56
C GLY A 321 21.42 4.78 -22.87
N ARG A 322 21.84 3.86 -22.00
CA ARG A 322 20.92 2.97 -21.26
C ARG A 322 20.02 3.74 -20.29
N LEU A 323 20.59 4.68 -19.54
CA LEU A 323 19.82 5.53 -18.62
C LEU A 323 18.83 6.40 -19.39
N ILE A 324 19.24 6.94 -20.53
CA ILE A 324 18.36 7.75 -21.38
C ILE A 324 17.18 6.92 -21.88
N ARG A 325 17.39 5.67 -22.31
CA ARG A 325 16.30 4.76 -22.69
C ARG A 325 15.35 4.50 -21.52
N LEU A 326 15.89 4.19 -20.33
CA LEU A 326 15.06 4.01 -19.13
C LEU A 326 14.20 5.25 -18.87
N LEU A 327 14.79 6.45 -18.90
CA LEU A 327 14.08 7.71 -18.69
C LEU A 327 13.00 7.96 -19.76
N GLN A 328 13.26 7.58 -21.01
CA GLN A 328 12.26 7.65 -22.08
C GLN A 328 11.10 6.67 -21.84
N SER A 329 11.38 5.43 -21.43
CA SER A 329 10.34 4.45 -21.11
C SER A 329 9.47 4.89 -19.93
N LEU A 330 10.11 5.44 -18.87
CA LEU A 330 9.41 6.04 -17.74
C LEU A 330 8.56 7.23 -18.15
N TYR A 331 9.07 8.10 -19.03
CA TYR A 331 8.32 9.26 -19.50
C TYR A 331 7.07 8.88 -20.29
N ASN A 332 7.14 7.79 -21.06
CA ASN A 332 6.07 7.32 -21.94
C ASN A 332 5.09 6.33 -21.28
N ALA A 333 5.27 5.99 -20.00
CA ALA A 333 4.40 5.05 -19.30
C ALA A 333 3.01 5.62 -18.97
N ASP A 334 2.07 4.73 -18.63
CA ASP A 334 0.68 5.11 -18.34
C ASP A 334 0.46 5.44 -16.86
N TYR A 335 0.38 6.75 -16.58
CA TYR A 335 0.12 7.29 -15.23
C TYR A 335 -1.35 7.69 -15.00
N ASN A 336 -2.26 7.41 -15.95
CA ASN A 336 -3.63 7.88 -15.82
C ASN A 336 -4.29 7.30 -14.56
N GLY A 337 -5.05 8.13 -13.83
CA GLY A 337 -5.75 7.71 -12.62
C GLY A 337 -4.85 7.44 -11.39
N LEU A 338 -3.52 7.58 -11.51
CA LEU A 338 -2.55 7.30 -10.45
C LEU A 338 -1.66 8.52 -10.17
N HIS A 339 -1.06 8.56 -8.98
CA HIS A 339 -0.07 9.57 -8.63
C HIS A 339 1.28 9.25 -9.29
N ILE A 340 1.85 10.23 -9.99
CA ILE A 340 3.15 10.06 -10.66
C ILE A 340 4.25 9.97 -9.59
N PRO A 341 5.11 8.95 -9.61
CA PRO A 341 6.13 8.77 -8.58
C PRO A 341 7.22 9.85 -8.68
N ARG A 342 7.83 10.18 -7.54
CA ARG A 342 9.03 11.02 -7.52
C ARG A 342 10.20 10.25 -8.14
N LEU A 343 11.09 10.95 -8.81
CA LEU A 343 12.22 10.34 -9.49
C LEU A 343 13.53 10.88 -8.91
N THR A 344 14.32 9.99 -8.32
CA THR A 344 15.63 10.31 -7.75
C THR A 344 16.71 9.59 -8.57
N ILE A 345 17.61 10.37 -9.17
CA ILE A 345 18.76 9.86 -9.95
C ILE A 345 20.04 10.17 -9.20
N GLU A 346 20.73 9.11 -8.79
CA GLU A 346 22.06 9.17 -8.21
C GLU A 346 23.10 9.15 -9.32
N LEU A 347 23.71 10.30 -9.60
CA LEU A 347 24.72 10.50 -10.62
C LEU A 347 26.12 10.11 -10.12
N PRO A 348 26.94 9.49 -11.00
CA PRO A 348 28.34 9.19 -10.70
C PRO A 348 29.17 10.47 -10.54
N SER A 349 30.38 10.34 -10.02
CA SER A 349 31.31 11.49 -9.88
C SER A 349 31.65 12.15 -11.22
N LYS A 350 31.79 11.35 -12.28
CA LYS A 350 31.99 11.84 -13.64
C LYS A 350 30.71 11.67 -14.46
N VAL A 351 30.03 12.78 -14.74
CA VAL A 351 28.84 12.81 -15.60
C VAL A 351 29.25 13.09 -17.04
N GLU A 352 28.81 12.25 -17.97
CA GLU A 352 29.03 12.45 -19.40
C GLU A 352 28.31 13.71 -19.91
N HIS A 353 28.95 14.49 -20.78
CA HIS A 353 28.38 15.74 -21.30
C HIS A 353 27.02 15.53 -21.99
N PHE A 354 26.85 14.42 -22.73
CA PHE A 354 25.59 14.10 -23.38
C PHE A 354 24.46 13.87 -22.37
N LEU A 355 24.74 13.12 -21.28
CA LEU A 355 23.79 12.93 -20.19
C LEU A 355 23.43 14.23 -19.51
N GLY A 356 24.42 15.07 -19.21
CA GLY A 356 24.20 16.39 -18.61
C GLY A 356 23.26 17.26 -19.45
N ASN A 357 23.46 17.30 -20.77
CA ASN A 357 22.60 18.02 -21.69
C ASN A 357 21.18 17.45 -21.76
N TYR A 358 21.05 16.12 -21.77
CA TYR A 358 19.75 15.46 -21.76
C TYR A 358 18.97 15.79 -20.47
N LEU A 359 19.61 15.65 -19.31
CA LEU A 359 19.01 15.93 -18.00
C LEU A 359 18.62 17.41 -17.85
N ALA A 360 19.35 18.34 -18.44
CA ALA A 360 19.01 19.76 -18.42
C ALA A 360 17.67 20.07 -19.11
N GLY A 361 17.27 19.28 -20.11
CA GLY A 361 15.98 19.39 -20.80
C GLY A 361 14.90 18.43 -20.32
N PHE A 362 15.23 17.52 -19.39
CA PHE A 362 14.32 16.47 -18.95
C PHE A 362 13.33 17.01 -17.90
N ASN A 363 12.04 17.01 -18.26
CA ASN A 363 10.96 17.51 -17.40
C ASN A 363 10.20 16.34 -16.78
N TRP A 364 10.20 16.27 -15.45
CA TRP A 364 9.46 15.28 -14.67
C TRP A 364 8.54 15.98 -13.65
N PRO A 365 7.25 15.59 -13.56
CA PRO A 365 6.57 14.50 -14.30
C PRO A 365 6.24 14.84 -15.77
N PRO A 366 5.84 13.84 -16.60
CA PRO A 366 5.36 14.09 -17.96
C PRO A 366 4.14 15.01 -17.98
N GLY A 367 4.10 15.98 -18.92
CA GLY A 367 2.98 16.91 -19.06
C GLY A 367 2.89 18.00 -17.97
N ARG A 368 3.88 18.08 -17.07
CA ARG A 368 3.99 19.11 -16.01
C ARG A 368 3.81 20.52 -16.57
N THR A 369 2.95 21.30 -15.91
CA THR A 369 2.81 22.74 -16.18
C THR A 369 3.90 23.57 -15.50
N PHE A 370 4.16 24.80 -15.94
CA PHE A 370 5.20 25.65 -15.33
C PHE A 370 4.95 25.98 -13.85
N GLU A 371 3.71 25.85 -13.37
CA GLU A 371 3.30 26.15 -11.99
C GLU A 371 3.56 24.99 -11.02
N GLU A 372 3.62 23.76 -11.52
CA GLU A 372 3.90 22.57 -10.72
C GLU A 372 5.40 22.49 -10.38
N SER A 373 5.75 21.95 -9.21
CA SER A 373 7.14 21.73 -8.83
C SER A 373 7.74 20.51 -9.52
N SER A 374 9.08 20.52 -9.69
CA SER A 374 9.78 19.37 -10.24
C SER A 374 9.73 18.21 -9.26
N GLN A 375 9.36 17.03 -9.75
CA GLN A 375 9.46 15.79 -8.96
C GLN A 375 10.77 15.04 -9.23
N LEU A 376 11.68 15.61 -10.03
CA LEU A 376 13.03 15.09 -10.27
C LEU A 376 14.01 15.59 -9.21
N THR A 377 14.72 14.65 -8.58
CA THR A 377 15.84 14.91 -7.66
C THR A 377 17.11 14.35 -8.29
N LEU A 378 18.13 15.20 -8.48
CA LEU A 378 19.45 14.78 -8.94
C LEU A 378 20.43 14.83 -7.77
N ARG A 379 21.12 13.72 -7.51
CA ARG A 379 22.17 13.63 -6.49
C ARG A 379 23.49 13.36 -7.17
N HIS A 380 24.45 14.28 -7.10
CA HIS A 380 25.74 14.12 -7.78
C HIS A 380 26.84 13.74 -6.79
N ARG A 381 27.48 12.58 -7.03
CA ARG A 381 28.59 12.12 -6.16
C ARG A 381 29.80 13.04 -6.32
N ILE A 382 30.45 13.39 -5.20
CA ILE A 382 31.71 14.16 -5.19
C ILE A 382 32.95 13.24 -5.23
N PRO A 383 33.08 12.20 -4.38
CA PRO A 383 34.27 11.35 -4.41
C PRO A 383 34.51 10.68 -5.77
N SER A 384 35.72 10.87 -6.30
CA SER A 384 36.19 10.22 -7.54
C SER A 384 36.98 8.93 -7.29
N SER A 385 37.30 8.63 -6.03
CA SER A 385 37.97 7.39 -5.64
C SER A 385 37.04 6.20 -5.76
N ARG A 386 37.63 5.01 -5.94
CA ARG A 386 36.89 3.74 -5.90
C ARG A 386 36.07 3.65 -4.61
N THR A 387 34.84 3.17 -4.75
CA THR A 387 33.93 2.92 -3.62
C THR A 387 34.08 1.47 -3.19
N SER A 388 34.22 1.21 -1.88
CA SER A 388 34.21 -0.16 -1.33
C SER A 388 32.80 -0.77 -1.35
N SER A 389 32.69 -2.09 -1.23
CA SER A 389 31.38 -2.77 -1.14
C SER A 389 30.50 -2.21 -0.02
N GLU A 390 31.10 -1.90 1.14
CA GLU A 390 30.39 -1.32 2.28
C GLU A 390 29.91 0.10 2.00
N GLN A 391 30.80 0.99 1.53
CA GLN A 391 30.44 2.38 1.22
C GLN A 391 29.36 2.48 0.14
N ALA A 392 29.42 1.62 -0.88
CA ALA A 392 28.42 1.56 -1.94
C ALA A 392 27.05 1.18 -1.39
N SER A 393 27.01 0.21 -0.47
CA SER A 393 25.79 -0.28 0.15
C SER A 393 25.18 0.75 1.11
N ILE A 394 25.99 1.40 1.94
CA ILE A 394 25.55 2.47 2.84
C ILE A 394 24.92 3.59 2.02
N ARG A 395 25.63 4.09 1.00
CA ARG A 395 25.13 5.16 0.14
C ARG A 395 23.82 4.77 -0.55
N PHE A 396 23.72 3.54 -1.05
CA PHE A 396 22.51 3.04 -1.68
C PHE A 396 21.31 3.09 -0.72
N VAL A 397 21.48 2.67 0.53
CA VAL A 397 20.38 2.66 1.49
C VAL A 397 20.06 4.07 2.02
N GLU A 398 21.05 4.94 2.14
CA GLU A 398 20.87 6.36 2.48
C GLU A 398 20.23 7.19 1.35
N SER A 399 20.15 6.64 0.13
CA SER A 399 19.57 7.34 -1.01
C SER A 399 18.08 7.66 -0.81
N PHE A 400 17.38 6.83 -0.03
CA PHE A 400 15.96 6.92 0.27
C PHE A 400 15.73 6.66 1.76
N TYR A 401 14.86 7.47 2.39
CA TYR A 401 14.40 7.21 3.75
C TYR A 401 12.91 7.55 3.83
N PRO A 402 12.01 6.58 4.04
CA PRO A 402 10.58 6.82 4.01
C PRO A 402 10.15 7.61 5.25
N SER A 403 9.30 8.63 5.05
CA SER A 403 8.68 9.36 6.16
C SER A 403 7.68 8.48 6.93
N ASN A 404 7.02 7.57 6.21
CA ASN A 404 6.15 6.54 6.75
C ASN A 404 6.35 5.24 5.98
N GLY A 405 6.97 4.23 6.62
CA GLY A 405 7.27 2.97 5.93
C GLY A 405 6.05 2.13 5.52
N GLN A 406 4.85 2.46 6.04
CA GLN A 406 3.58 1.82 5.66
C GLN A 406 2.94 2.45 4.41
N GLN A 407 3.43 3.58 3.93
CA GLN A 407 2.83 4.33 2.82
C GLN A 407 3.85 4.65 1.73
N SER A 408 5.13 4.80 2.09
CA SER A 408 6.18 5.22 1.18
C SER A 408 7.11 4.05 0.88
N HIS A 409 7.09 3.64 -0.39
CA HIS A 409 7.83 2.51 -0.94
C HIS A 409 8.86 3.00 -1.96
N VAL A 410 9.92 2.23 -2.17
CA VAL A 410 10.97 2.58 -3.13
C VAL A 410 11.00 1.56 -4.27
N LEU A 411 10.95 2.05 -5.50
CA LEU A 411 11.16 1.27 -6.71
C LEU A 411 12.60 1.48 -7.17
N VAL A 412 13.41 0.43 -7.05
CA VAL A 412 14.81 0.43 -7.49
C VAL A 412 14.83 -0.04 -8.95
N LEU A 413 15.36 0.80 -9.84
CA LEU A 413 15.52 0.48 -11.26
C LEU A 413 17.00 0.56 -11.66
N SER A 414 17.47 -0.52 -12.29
CA SER A 414 18.76 -0.54 -12.97
C SER A 414 18.69 0.34 -14.23
N PRO A 415 19.76 1.11 -14.54
CA PRO A 415 19.85 1.88 -15.78
C PRO A 415 19.70 1.07 -17.07
N GLN A 416 19.76 -0.25 -17.00
CA GLN A 416 19.64 -1.16 -18.15
C GLN A 416 18.17 -1.56 -18.43
N ALA A 417 17.27 -1.27 -17.49
CA ALA A 417 15.87 -1.58 -17.59
C ALA A 417 15.14 -0.68 -18.61
N GLU A 418 14.15 -1.25 -19.28
CA GLU A 418 13.10 -0.54 -19.99
C GLU A 418 11.76 -1.01 -19.44
N VAL A 419 10.99 -0.10 -18.85
CA VAL A 419 9.74 -0.46 -18.15
C VAL A 419 8.55 -0.53 -19.12
N SER A 420 7.65 -1.46 -18.84
CA SER A 420 6.33 -1.54 -19.48
C SER A 420 5.52 -0.26 -19.24
N PRO A 421 4.68 0.20 -20.20
CA PRO A 421 3.70 1.25 -19.93
C PRO A 421 2.77 0.96 -18.75
N LEU A 422 2.54 -0.30 -18.39
CA LEU A 422 1.63 -0.73 -17.31
C LEU A 422 2.32 -0.97 -15.96
N TYR A 423 3.63 -0.74 -15.85
CA TYR A 423 4.39 -1.10 -14.63
C TYR A 423 3.79 -0.49 -13.36
N LEU A 424 3.35 0.78 -13.42
CA LEU A 424 2.84 1.48 -12.25
C LEU A 424 1.47 0.95 -11.82
N GLN A 425 0.59 0.65 -12.78
CA GLN A 425 -0.72 0.05 -12.48
C GLN A 425 -0.53 -1.32 -11.82
N TYR A 426 0.41 -2.13 -12.31
CA TYR A 426 0.73 -3.41 -11.72
C TYR A 426 1.26 -3.27 -10.29
N LEU A 427 2.25 -2.40 -10.05
CA LEU A 427 2.77 -2.17 -8.69
C LEU A 427 1.68 -1.63 -7.74
N HIS A 428 0.85 -0.71 -8.22
CA HIS A 428 -0.25 -0.18 -7.42
C HIS A 428 -1.25 -1.28 -7.08
N TYR A 429 -1.58 -2.16 -8.03
CA TYR A 429 -2.45 -3.31 -7.80
C TYR A 429 -1.87 -4.24 -6.71
N LEU A 430 -0.59 -4.61 -6.82
CA LEU A 430 0.09 -5.46 -5.83
C LEU A 430 0.13 -4.84 -4.43
N ILE A 431 0.44 -3.55 -4.32
CA ILE A 431 0.49 -2.86 -3.02
C ILE A 431 -0.89 -2.85 -2.38
N LEU A 432 -1.93 -2.52 -3.14
CA LEU A 432 -3.30 -2.49 -2.61
C LEU A 432 -3.75 -3.88 -2.15
N GLU A 433 -3.46 -4.94 -2.93
CA GLU A 433 -3.84 -6.30 -2.59
C GLU A 433 -3.06 -6.86 -1.39
N TYR A 434 -1.73 -6.82 -1.42
CA TYR A 434 -0.91 -7.53 -0.43
C TYR A 434 -0.58 -6.71 0.83
N HIS A 435 -0.66 -5.37 0.75
CA HIS A 435 -0.30 -4.49 1.87
C HIS A 435 -1.51 -3.77 2.51
N HIS A 436 -2.57 -3.49 1.75
CA HIS A 436 -3.73 -2.70 2.24
C HIS A 436 -5.08 -3.43 2.31
N THR A 437 -5.10 -4.75 2.15
CA THR A 437 -6.31 -5.57 2.34
C THR A 437 -6.77 -5.58 3.81
N ALA A 438 -8.09 -5.72 4.03
CA ALA A 438 -8.69 -5.82 5.38
C ALA A 438 -8.28 -7.10 6.11
N TRP A 439 -8.10 -8.19 5.35
CA TRP A 439 -7.96 -9.52 5.91
C TRP A 439 -6.53 -9.98 6.05
N GLY A 440 -5.56 -9.21 5.52
CA GLY A 440 -4.16 -9.59 5.42
C GLY A 440 -4.01 -10.89 4.65
N SER A 441 -3.47 -10.89 3.43
CA SER A 441 -3.14 -12.17 2.78
C SER A 441 -2.16 -12.90 3.71
N PRO A 442 -2.46 -14.10 4.24
CA PRO A 442 -1.52 -14.83 5.09
C PRO A 442 -0.17 -14.92 4.37
N GLY A 443 0.92 -14.62 5.08
CA GLY A 443 2.28 -14.58 4.52
C GLY A 443 2.67 -13.27 3.83
N SER A 444 1.77 -12.30 3.64
CA SER A 444 2.13 -11.00 3.03
C SER A 444 3.06 -10.15 3.90
N GLU A 445 3.03 -10.37 5.22
CA GLU A 445 3.95 -9.73 6.17
C GLU A 445 5.42 -10.10 5.91
N ASP A 446 5.68 -11.27 5.32
CA ASP A 446 7.02 -11.75 4.98
C ASP A 446 7.47 -11.32 3.58
N LEU A 447 6.65 -10.57 2.84
CA LEU A 447 7.08 -9.98 1.57
C LEU A 447 8.05 -8.83 1.82
N LEU A 448 9.24 -8.92 1.23
CA LEU A 448 10.16 -7.81 1.09
C LEU A 448 9.57 -6.74 0.15
N GLY A 449 8.91 -7.19 -0.90
CA GLY A 449 8.30 -6.36 -1.93
C GLY A 449 8.07 -7.11 -3.24
N PHE A 450 8.04 -6.37 -4.35
CA PHE A 450 7.53 -6.83 -5.63
C PHE A 450 8.57 -6.62 -6.74
N SER A 451 8.88 -7.65 -7.50
CA SER A 451 9.71 -7.53 -8.71
C SER A 451 8.85 -7.21 -9.93
N LEU A 452 9.43 -6.51 -10.88
CA LEU A 452 8.89 -6.35 -12.23
C LEU A 452 9.52 -7.33 -13.22
N ASP A 453 10.57 -8.04 -12.81
CA ASP A 453 11.38 -8.92 -13.65
C ASP A 453 11.14 -10.39 -13.31
N VAL A 454 11.39 -11.26 -14.28
CA VAL A 454 11.42 -12.71 -14.09
C VAL A 454 12.86 -13.19 -14.24
N PRO A 455 13.51 -13.66 -13.16
CA PRO A 455 14.90 -14.10 -13.24
C PRO A 455 15.08 -15.23 -14.25
N SER A 456 16.15 -15.16 -15.02
CA SER A 456 16.62 -16.22 -15.94
C SER A 456 17.91 -16.89 -15.45
N LEU A 457 18.48 -16.37 -14.36
CA LEU A 457 19.73 -16.78 -13.76
C LEU A 457 19.54 -17.02 -12.26
N PHE A 458 20.37 -17.88 -11.69
CA PHE A 458 20.47 -18.02 -10.25
C PHE A 458 21.09 -16.77 -9.63
N LEU A 459 20.91 -16.59 -8.32
CA LEU A 459 21.48 -15.46 -7.58
C LEU A 459 23.02 -15.38 -7.67
N ASP A 460 23.68 -16.52 -7.85
CA ASP A 460 25.13 -16.60 -8.06
C ASP A 460 25.57 -16.26 -9.51
N GLY A 461 24.62 -15.90 -10.37
CA GLY A 461 24.84 -15.53 -11.78
C GLY A 461 24.93 -16.71 -12.73
N LYS A 462 24.79 -17.96 -12.25
CA LYS A 462 24.84 -19.12 -13.14
C LYS A 462 23.56 -19.27 -13.96
N PRO A 463 23.66 -19.75 -15.21
CA PRO A 463 22.49 -20.06 -16.02
C PRO A 463 21.77 -21.32 -15.51
N GLY A 464 20.50 -21.47 -15.90
CA GLY A 464 19.71 -22.68 -15.64
C GLY A 464 18.56 -22.50 -14.65
N PHE A 465 18.28 -21.27 -14.22
CA PHE A 465 17.08 -20.99 -13.44
C PHE A 465 15.84 -21.17 -14.30
N VAL A 466 14.87 -21.94 -13.80
CA VAL A 466 13.59 -22.17 -14.48
C VAL A 466 12.48 -21.64 -13.59
N PRO A 467 11.72 -20.62 -14.01
CA PRO A 467 10.60 -20.09 -13.24
C PRO A 467 9.54 -21.17 -12.97
N PRO A 468 8.90 -21.16 -11.78
CA PRO A 468 7.80 -22.05 -11.46
C PRO A 468 6.60 -21.90 -12.39
N THR A 469 5.86 -23.00 -12.54
CA THR A 469 4.62 -23.07 -13.33
C THR A 469 3.41 -23.18 -12.40
N ILE A 470 2.21 -23.09 -12.96
CA ILE A 470 0.96 -23.21 -12.18
C ILE A 470 0.86 -24.59 -11.50
N ALA A 471 1.42 -25.63 -12.11
CA ALA A 471 1.52 -26.96 -11.49
C ALA A 471 2.30 -26.99 -10.16
N ASN A 472 3.12 -25.97 -9.87
CA ASN A 472 3.89 -25.86 -8.63
C ASN A 472 3.12 -25.13 -7.51
N MET A 473 1.91 -24.64 -7.77
CA MET A 473 1.07 -23.98 -6.77
C MET A 473 0.47 -24.99 -5.79
N THR A 474 0.28 -24.59 -4.54
CA THR A 474 -0.25 -25.48 -3.49
C THR A 474 -1.75 -25.76 -3.65
N TYR A 475 -2.48 -24.77 -4.17
CA TYR A 475 -3.91 -24.83 -4.45
C TYR A 475 -4.25 -23.73 -5.45
N SER A 476 -4.87 -24.09 -6.58
CA SER A 476 -5.55 -23.10 -7.42
C SER A 476 -7.03 -23.42 -7.47
N LYS A 477 -7.86 -22.42 -7.15
CA LYS A 477 -9.29 -22.46 -7.43
C LYS A 477 -9.58 -22.74 -8.93
N TYR A 478 -8.57 -22.54 -9.78
CA TYR A 478 -8.63 -22.61 -11.23
C TYR A 478 -7.96 -23.84 -11.85
N ASP A 479 -7.57 -24.85 -11.05
CA ASP A 479 -6.83 -26.05 -11.50
C ASP A 479 -7.44 -26.74 -12.74
N ASP A 480 -8.76 -26.69 -12.92
CA ASP A 480 -9.47 -27.33 -14.05
C ASP A 480 -9.57 -26.44 -15.31
N THR A 481 -9.20 -25.16 -15.24
CA THR A 481 -9.49 -24.16 -16.29
C THR A 481 -8.26 -23.49 -16.89
N VAL A 482 -7.09 -23.66 -16.27
CA VAL A 482 -5.84 -23.01 -16.65
C VAL A 482 -4.80 -24.06 -17.00
N ASP A 483 -4.01 -23.78 -18.04
CA ASP A 483 -2.90 -24.65 -18.45
C ASP A 483 -1.89 -24.79 -17.30
N SER A 484 -1.68 -26.02 -16.83
CA SER A 484 -0.77 -26.33 -15.72
C SER A 484 0.68 -25.96 -16.02
N ASP A 485 1.06 -25.97 -17.30
CA ASP A 485 2.41 -25.64 -17.77
C ASP A 485 2.61 -24.14 -17.97
N ALA A 486 1.57 -23.32 -17.78
CA ALA A 486 1.69 -21.88 -17.89
C ALA A 486 2.56 -21.27 -16.76
N PRO A 487 3.25 -20.15 -17.02
CA PRO A 487 4.02 -19.45 -16.00
C PRO A 487 3.16 -19.01 -14.81
N SER A 488 3.66 -19.24 -13.59
CA SER A 488 3.00 -18.79 -12.36
C SER A 488 3.73 -17.58 -11.76
N PRO A 489 3.02 -16.65 -11.10
CA PRO A 489 3.68 -15.78 -10.13
C PRO A 489 4.29 -16.65 -9.00
N PHE A 490 5.42 -16.22 -8.44
CA PHE A 490 6.14 -17.02 -7.44
C PHE A 490 6.93 -16.16 -6.46
N LEU A 491 7.27 -16.74 -5.32
CA LEU A 491 8.10 -16.11 -4.30
C LEU A 491 9.53 -16.58 -4.43
N TYR A 492 10.49 -15.68 -4.29
CA TYR A 492 11.91 -16.01 -4.30
C TYR A 492 12.61 -15.37 -3.10
N GLN A 493 13.38 -16.16 -2.34
CA GLN A 493 14.24 -15.66 -1.26
C GLN A 493 15.53 -15.02 -1.81
N ALA A 494 15.38 -14.14 -2.80
CA ALA A 494 16.46 -13.36 -3.37
C ALA A 494 15.88 -12.02 -3.85
N ALA A 495 16.62 -10.93 -3.65
CA ALA A 495 16.26 -9.64 -4.20
C ALA A 495 16.87 -9.47 -5.59
N SER A 496 16.15 -8.81 -6.50
CA SER A 496 16.71 -8.38 -7.78
C SER A 496 17.11 -6.89 -7.73
N SER A 497 18.28 -6.57 -8.26
CA SER A 497 18.73 -5.17 -8.45
C SER A 497 18.23 -4.55 -9.75
N THR A 498 17.58 -5.34 -10.62
CA THR A 498 17.18 -4.91 -11.97
C THR A 498 15.95 -4.01 -11.93
N ALA A 499 14.85 -4.50 -11.38
CA ALA A 499 13.61 -3.75 -11.23
C ALA A 499 12.76 -4.33 -10.09
N SER A 500 12.89 -3.75 -8.90
CA SER A 500 12.21 -4.26 -7.69
C SER A 500 11.72 -3.13 -6.81
N LEU A 501 10.46 -3.20 -6.40
CA LEU A 501 9.88 -2.37 -5.37
C LEU A 501 10.11 -3.00 -4.00
N ILE A 502 10.68 -2.24 -3.07
CA ILE A 502 10.89 -2.64 -1.68
C ILE A 502 9.93 -1.85 -0.79
N ILE A 503 9.24 -2.56 0.11
CA ILE A 503 8.27 -1.96 1.03
C ILE A 503 9.02 -1.08 2.05
N GLY A 504 8.45 0.08 2.41
CA GLY A 504 9.14 1.09 3.22
C GLY A 504 9.54 0.61 4.60
N ASP A 505 8.70 -0.19 5.27
CA ASP A 505 9.02 -0.79 6.56
C ASP A 505 10.21 -1.75 6.47
N LYS A 506 10.31 -2.52 5.37
CA LYS A 506 11.43 -3.41 5.11
C LYS A 506 12.70 -2.62 4.79
N TRP A 507 12.58 -1.50 4.09
CA TRP A 507 13.68 -0.57 3.85
C TRP A 507 14.20 0.07 5.14
N LEU A 508 13.32 0.50 6.05
CA LEU A 508 13.71 1.03 7.37
C LEU A 508 14.50 -0.01 8.18
N GLU A 509 14.04 -1.25 8.15
CA GLU A 509 14.73 -2.35 8.82
C GLU A 509 16.06 -2.69 8.15
N PHE A 510 16.17 -2.60 6.83
CA PHE A 510 17.42 -2.78 6.10
C PHE A 510 18.43 -1.66 6.42
N HIS A 511 17.96 -0.42 6.54
CA HIS A 511 18.77 0.70 7.00
C HIS A 511 19.32 0.46 8.43
N ASP A 512 18.44 0.06 9.36
CA ASP A 512 18.85 -0.28 10.73
C ASP A 512 19.83 -1.47 10.77
N PHE A 513 19.61 -2.47 9.92
CA PHE A 513 20.50 -3.61 9.74
C PHE A 513 21.91 -3.17 9.34
N LEU A 514 22.04 -2.36 8.28
CA LEU A 514 23.35 -1.88 7.82
C LEU A 514 24.08 -1.06 8.89
N ALA A 515 23.35 -0.16 9.57
CA ALA A 515 23.89 0.63 10.67
C ALA A 515 24.53 -0.22 11.79
N LYS A 516 24.05 -1.46 12.02
CA LYS A 516 24.61 -2.40 13.00
C LYS A 516 25.62 -3.36 12.39
N ARG A 517 25.40 -3.81 11.16
CA ARG A 517 26.24 -4.74 10.42
C ARG A 517 27.62 -4.15 10.12
N THR A 518 27.71 -2.87 9.78
CA THR A 518 28.97 -2.15 9.54
C THR A 518 29.91 -2.18 10.77
N PRO A 519 29.55 -1.64 11.94
CA PRO A 519 30.42 -1.67 13.12
C PRO A 519 30.68 -3.11 13.63
N ALA A 520 29.73 -4.03 13.42
CA ALA A 520 29.96 -5.45 13.70
C ALA A 520 31.09 -6.03 12.83
N SER A 521 31.19 -5.65 11.54
CA SER A 521 32.26 -6.11 10.64
C SER A 521 33.65 -5.66 11.09
N HIS A 522 33.72 -4.42 11.59
CA HIS A 522 34.95 -3.81 12.09
C HIS A 522 35.37 -4.31 13.49
N SER A 523 34.52 -5.09 14.16
CA SER A 523 34.83 -5.64 15.48
C SER A 523 35.80 -6.83 15.39
N GLN A 524 36.82 -6.84 16.25
CA GLN A 524 37.85 -7.88 16.30
C GLN A 524 37.32 -9.30 16.57
N LYS A 525 36.08 -9.44 17.05
CA LYS A 525 35.44 -10.74 17.36
C LYS A 525 34.76 -11.40 16.15
N THR A 526 34.48 -10.63 15.10
CA THR A 526 33.57 -10.97 13.98
C THR A 526 34.19 -10.79 12.60
N GLY A 527 35.44 -10.31 12.51
CA GLY A 527 36.16 -10.02 11.26
C GLY A 527 36.49 -11.20 10.34
N LYS A 528 35.75 -12.33 10.42
CA LYS A 528 35.85 -13.39 9.42
C LYS A 528 35.07 -12.97 8.18
N LYS A 529 35.80 -12.62 7.12
CA LYS A 529 35.21 -12.36 5.80
C LYS A 529 34.42 -13.60 5.35
N THR A 530 33.16 -13.40 4.98
CA THR A 530 32.29 -14.47 4.49
C THR A 530 32.41 -14.58 2.98
N ARG A 531 32.11 -15.76 2.42
CA ARG A 531 32.03 -15.93 0.97
C ARG A 531 30.75 -15.28 0.46
N LYS A 532 30.85 -14.43 -0.56
CA LYS A 532 29.69 -13.84 -1.24
C LYS A 532 28.84 -14.94 -1.89
N LEU A 533 27.52 -14.87 -1.74
CA LEU A 533 26.57 -15.78 -2.38
C LEU A 533 26.02 -15.20 -3.68
N ALA A 534 25.71 -13.91 -3.70
CA ALA A 534 25.28 -13.19 -4.89
C ALA A 534 26.45 -12.97 -5.85
N SER A 535 26.14 -12.92 -7.14
CA SER A 535 27.12 -12.64 -8.18
C SER A 535 27.85 -11.32 -7.93
N GLU A 536 29.13 -11.24 -8.32
CA GLU A 536 29.87 -9.98 -8.39
C GLU A 536 29.41 -9.06 -9.54
N ALA A 537 28.53 -9.55 -10.42
CA ALA A 537 27.81 -8.72 -11.38
C ALA A 537 26.63 -7.95 -10.76
N GLU A 538 26.20 -8.33 -9.54
CA GLU A 538 25.14 -7.65 -8.79
C GLU A 538 25.72 -6.64 -7.78
N PRO A 539 25.05 -5.51 -7.53
CA PRO A 539 25.49 -4.50 -6.55
C PRO A 539 25.73 -5.07 -5.15
N ALA A 540 26.64 -4.48 -4.40
CA ALA A 540 27.03 -4.97 -3.08
C ALA A 540 25.89 -5.07 -2.07
N TRP A 541 24.92 -4.15 -2.12
CA TRP A 541 23.80 -4.10 -1.17
C TRP A 541 22.91 -5.35 -1.23
N ILE A 542 22.89 -6.08 -2.36
CA ILE A 542 22.10 -7.30 -2.52
C ILE A 542 22.56 -8.40 -1.55
N GLU A 543 23.86 -8.52 -1.30
CA GLU A 543 24.39 -9.53 -0.37
C GLU A 543 23.97 -9.23 1.08
N TYR A 544 24.06 -7.96 1.49
CA TYR A 544 23.60 -7.52 2.80
C TYR A 544 22.09 -7.70 2.97
N LEU A 545 21.31 -7.40 1.92
CA LEU A 545 19.88 -7.60 1.96
C LEU A 545 19.54 -9.09 2.01
N LEU A 546 20.27 -9.95 1.30
CA LEU A 546 20.11 -11.40 1.35
C LEU A 546 20.36 -11.96 2.75
N GLU A 547 21.40 -11.49 3.45
CA GLU A 547 21.65 -11.84 4.85
C GLU A 547 20.41 -11.54 5.72
N LEU A 548 19.84 -10.33 5.58
CA LEU A 548 18.65 -9.94 6.31
C LEU A 548 17.41 -10.74 5.90
N MET A 549 17.19 -10.95 4.60
CA MET A 549 16.07 -11.75 4.07
C MET A 549 16.12 -13.17 4.62
N ARG A 550 17.29 -13.81 4.67
CA ARG A 550 17.46 -15.15 5.26
C ARG A 550 17.21 -15.16 6.76
N ALA A 551 17.69 -14.13 7.46
CA ALA A 551 17.48 -13.97 8.89
C ALA A 551 16.01 -13.71 9.24
N ARG A 552 15.23 -13.10 8.35
CA ARG A 552 13.81 -12.81 8.57
C ARG A 552 12.83 -13.78 7.93
N GLY A 553 13.28 -14.56 6.95
CA GLY A 553 12.41 -15.40 6.12
C GLY A 553 11.70 -14.63 5.02
N TRP A 554 12.21 -13.45 4.65
CA TRP A 554 11.55 -12.61 3.66
C TRP A 554 11.73 -13.12 2.23
N THR A 555 10.71 -12.89 1.41
CA THR A 555 10.70 -13.25 -0.01
C THR A 555 10.27 -12.07 -0.87
N MET A 556 10.69 -12.08 -2.14
CA MET A 556 10.26 -11.14 -3.15
C MET A 556 9.25 -11.83 -4.06
N LEU A 557 8.13 -11.15 -4.37
CA LEU A 557 7.14 -11.66 -5.30
C LEU A 557 7.54 -11.33 -6.74
N HIS A 558 7.66 -12.35 -7.58
CA HIS A 558 7.91 -12.22 -9.01
C HIS A 558 6.63 -12.43 -9.82
N PRO A 559 6.45 -11.69 -10.93
CA PRO A 559 5.31 -11.87 -11.81
C PRO A 559 5.44 -13.16 -12.63
N ALA A 560 4.32 -13.64 -13.19
CA ALA A 560 4.33 -14.72 -14.19
C ALA A 560 4.99 -14.30 -15.52
N ALA A 561 4.90 -13.01 -15.85
CA ALA A 561 5.47 -12.43 -17.05
C ALA A 561 6.18 -11.11 -16.70
N SER A 562 7.35 -10.88 -17.29
CA SER A 562 8.13 -9.68 -17.00
C SER A 562 7.43 -8.39 -17.50
N PHE A 563 7.44 -7.38 -16.64
CA PHE A 563 7.00 -6.00 -16.89
C PHE A 563 8.16 -5.07 -17.24
N VAL A 564 9.36 -5.63 -17.40
CA VAL A 564 10.57 -4.89 -17.73
C VAL A 564 11.38 -5.67 -18.76
N THR A 565 12.03 -4.96 -19.67
CA THR A 565 13.05 -5.53 -20.54
C THR A 565 14.41 -5.16 -19.99
N ILE A 566 15.22 -6.14 -19.62
CA ILE A 566 16.61 -5.92 -19.21
C ILE A 566 17.49 -6.13 -20.43
N HIS A 567 18.10 -5.03 -20.86
CA HIS A 567 18.89 -5.01 -22.08
C HIS A 567 20.35 -5.32 -21.81
N ASN A 568 20.93 -6.15 -22.66
CA ASN A 568 22.29 -6.67 -22.48
C ASN A 568 23.37 -5.70 -22.96
N GLU A 569 23.04 -4.82 -23.91
CA GLU A 569 24.03 -3.88 -24.42
C GLU A 569 24.45 -2.85 -23.36
N LEU A 570 25.73 -2.51 -23.38
CA LEU A 570 26.33 -1.57 -22.43
C LEU A 570 26.23 -2.02 -20.96
N ALA A 571 25.91 -3.29 -20.69
CA ALA A 571 25.97 -3.87 -19.35
C ALA A 571 27.36 -3.63 -18.72
N GLN A 572 27.37 -3.33 -17.44
CA GLN A 572 28.58 -3.06 -16.68
C GLN A 572 28.50 -3.74 -15.33
N VAL A 573 29.66 -4.22 -14.89
CA VAL A 573 29.87 -4.65 -13.51
C VAL A 573 29.76 -3.42 -12.59
N PRO A 574 29.15 -3.56 -11.39
CA PRO A 574 29.12 -2.52 -10.37
C PRO A 574 30.52 -1.98 -10.07
N GLU A 575 30.61 -0.69 -9.76
CA GLU A 575 31.88 0.03 -9.60
C GLU A 575 32.76 -0.55 -8.48
N GLU A 576 32.14 -1.02 -7.40
CA GLU A 576 32.80 -1.68 -6.27
C GLU A 576 33.55 -2.96 -6.68
N TYR A 577 33.07 -3.66 -7.71
CA TYR A 577 33.63 -4.92 -8.23
C TYR A 577 34.36 -4.75 -9.56
N ALA A 578 34.37 -3.55 -10.13
CA ALA A 578 35.06 -3.25 -11.37
C ALA A 578 36.58 -3.42 -11.20
N ARG A 579 37.16 -4.37 -11.94
CA ARG A 579 38.60 -4.66 -11.93
C ARG A 579 39.25 -4.23 -13.24
N PRO A 580 40.48 -3.69 -13.21
CA PRO A 580 41.22 -3.37 -14.43
C PRO A 580 41.58 -4.67 -15.18
N PRO A 581 41.78 -4.61 -16.52
CA PRO A 581 42.30 -5.74 -17.28
C PRO A 581 43.65 -6.19 -16.71
N ALA A 582 43.85 -7.51 -16.57
CA ALA A 582 45.06 -8.08 -15.98
C ALA A 582 46.36 -7.70 -16.73
N ASP A 583 46.24 -7.35 -18.01
CA ASP A 583 47.36 -6.96 -18.86
C ASP A 583 47.85 -5.52 -18.61
N ASP A 584 47.04 -4.67 -17.96
CA ASP A 584 47.41 -3.31 -17.61
C ASP A 584 48.05 -3.26 -16.21
N LYS A 585 49.38 -3.36 -16.19
CA LYS A 585 50.18 -3.37 -14.95
C LYS A 585 50.07 -2.06 -14.17
N GLU A 586 49.94 -0.93 -14.84
CA GLU A 586 49.87 0.38 -14.18
C GLU A 586 48.51 0.56 -13.51
N ALA A 587 47.43 0.22 -14.21
CA ALA A 587 46.09 0.22 -13.65
C ALA A 587 45.94 -0.81 -12.51
N THR A 588 46.58 -1.99 -12.62
CA THR A 588 46.54 -3.02 -11.59
C THR A 588 47.25 -2.58 -10.30
N GLU A 589 48.40 -1.92 -10.40
CA GLU A 589 49.11 -1.39 -9.23
C GLU A 589 48.39 -0.19 -8.60
N ALA A 590 47.74 0.67 -9.42
CA ALA A 590 46.86 1.72 -8.91
C ALA A 590 45.63 1.14 -8.19
N PHE A 591 45.04 0.07 -8.73
CA PHE A 591 43.90 -0.63 -8.14
C PHE A 591 44.23 -1.19 -6.76
N LYS A 592 45.35 -1.93 -6.62
CA LYS A 592 45.81 -2.46 -5.33
C LYS A 592 46.04 -1.39 -4.27
N LYS A 593 46.57 -0.22 -4.68
CA LYS A 593 46.76 0.92 -3.77
C LYS A 593 45.46 1.57 -3.32
N SER A 594 44.38 1.41 -4.09
CA SER A 594 43.04 1.93 -3.79
C SER A 594 42.15 0.94 -3.04
N GLU A 595 42.60 -0.30 -2.80
CA GLU A 595 41.84 -1.26 -2.02
C GLU A 595 41.68 -0.80 -0.58
N LEU A 596 40.49 -0.99 -0.02
CA LEU A 596 40.16 -0.72 1.38
C LEU A 596 39.78 -2.04 2.06
N PRO A 597 40.74 -2.91 2.41
CA PRO A 597 40.46 -4.29 2.83
C PRO A 597 39.64 -4.39 4.12
N GLU A 598 39.67 -3.35 4.96
CA GLU A 598 38.88 -3.26 6.20
C GLU A 598 37.39 -3.09 5.92
N GLU A 599 37.04 -2.40 4.83
CA GLU A 599 35.66 -2.11 4.39
C GLU A 599 35.12 -3.16 3.39
N GLU A 600 35.84 -4.27 3.22
CA GLU A 600 35.45 -5.38 2.33
C GLU A 600 35.08 -6.61 3.17
N PRO A 601 33.79 -6.79 3.54
CA PRO A 601 33.37 -7.87 4.42
C PRO A 601 33.29 -9.23 3.72
N TYR A 602 33.35 -9.25 2.40
CA TYR A 602 33.21 -10.46 1.59
C TYR A 602 34.52 -10.86 0.92
N VAL A 603 34.73 -12.16 0.79
CA VAL A 603 35.78 -12.73 -0.04
C VAL A 603 35.27 -12.81 -1.48
N LEU A 604 35.95 -12.10 -2.37
CA LEU A 604 35.66 -12.09 -3.81
C LEU A 604 36.33 -13.26 -4.53
N ASN A 605 35.81 -13.61 -5.70
CA ASN A 605 36.37 -14.62 -6.59
C ASN A 605 37.66 -14.11 -7.26
N ALA A 606 38.58 -15.04 -7.53
CA ALA A 606 39.84 -14.71 -8.17
C ALA A 606 39.66 -14.17 -9.60
N GLU A 607 38.69 -14.72 -10.34
CA GLU A 607 38.38 -14.32 -11.71
C GLU A 607 37.49 -13.06 -11.77
N PRO A 608 37.74 -12.11 -12.69
CA PRO A 608 36.89 -10.93 -12.88
C PRO A 608 35.42 -11.29 -13.18
N PRO A 609 34.45 -10.55 -12.61
CA PRO A 609 33.05 -10.75 -12.97
C PRO A 609 32.80 -10.40 -14.42
N VAL A 610 31.95 -11.21 -15.06
CA VAL A 610 31.41 -10.93 -16.38
C VAL A 610 29.95 -10.50 -16.19
N PRO A 611 29.48 -9.41 -16.83
CA PRO A 611 28.07 -9.06 -16.84
C PRO A 611 27.25 -10.24 -17.34
N ALA A 612 26.16 -10.56 -16.64
CA ALA A 612 25.33 -11.68 -17.01
C ALA A 612 24.45 -11.34 -18.22
N GLU A 613 24.20 -12.32 -19.08
CA GLU A 613 23.27 -12.17 -20.20
C GLU A 613 21.85 -12.50 -19.74
N HIS A 614 20.94 -11.56 -19.96
CA HIS A 614 19.53 -11.65 -19.64
C HIS A 614 18.71 -12.00 -20.88
N VAL A 615 17.63 -12.74 -20.68
CA VAL A 615 16.63 -12.98 -21.74
C VAL A 615 15.76 -11.73 -21.87
N GLU A 616 15.91 -11.00 -22.97
CA GLU A 616 15.11 -9.82 -23.26
C GLU A 616 13.63 -10.17 -23.44
N ALA A 617 12.75 -9.38 -22.81
CA ALA A 617 11.31 -9.56 -22.91
C ALA A 617 10.79 -9.12 -24.29
N ASP A 618 9.71 -9.77 -24.76
CA ASP A 618 9.07 -9.43 -26.02
C ASP A 618 8.39 -8.05 -25.93
N PRO A 619 8.73 -7.09 -26.81
CA PRO A 619 8.18 -5.72 -26.78
C PRO A 619 6.68 -5.64 -27.08
N THR A 620 6.07 -6.69 -27.64
CA THR A 620 4.64 -6.72 -28.00
C THR A 620 3.71 -7.05 -26.82
N ARG A 621 4.25 -7.38 -25.65
CA ARG A 621 3.49 -7.83 -24.47
C ARG A 621 2.55 -6.78 -23.88
N HIS A 622 2.73 -5.50 -24.19
CA HIS A 622 1.97 -4.39 -23.59
C HIS A 622 0.73 -3.96 -24.37
N LEU A 623 0.28 -4.78 -25.34
CA LEU A 623 -0.89 -4.47 -26.17
C LEU A 623 -2.24 -4.76 -25.48
N GLN A 624 -2.22 -5.50 -24.36
CA GLN A 624 -3.43 -5.91 -23.65
C GLN A 624 -3.60 -5.15 -22.32
N PRO A 625 -4.84 -4.93 -21.86
CA PRO A 625 -5.13 -4.46 -20.51
C PRO A 625 -4.51 -5.34 -19.42
N LEU A 626 -4.17 -4.75 -18.27
CA LEU A 626 -3.49 -5.44 -17.17
C LEU A 626 -4.23 -6.73 -16.73
N HIS A 627 -5.56 -6.69 -16.61
CA HIS A 627 -6.35 -7.84 -16.19
C HIS A 627 -6.32 -9.03 -17.17
N GLN A 628 -6.03 -8.79 -18.45
CA GLN A 628 -5.89 -9.84 -19.46
C GLN A 628 -4.46 -10.37 -19.56
N MET A 629 -3.49 -9.52 -19.22
CA MET A 629 -2.07 -9.89 -19.23
C MET A 629 -1.69 -10.75 -18.01
N LEU A 630 -2.38 -10.57 -16.90
CA LEU A 630 -2.17 -11.35 -15.68
C LEU A 630 -2.87 -12.72 -15.75
N PRO A 631 -2.27 -13.78 -15.17
CA PRO A 631 -2.94 -15.06 -15.00
C PRO A 631 -4.26 -14.94 -14.23
N PHE A 632 -5.08 -15.99 -14.29
CA PHE A 632 -6.35 -16.09 -13.54
C PHE A 632 -7.31 -14.92 -13.81
N ASN A 633 -7.33 -14.42 -15.06
CA ASN A 633 -8.13 -13.25 -15.47
C ASN A 633 -7.89 -12.01 -14.58
N GLY A 634 -6.64 -11.84 -14.13
CA GLY A 634 -6.23 -10.71 -13.32
C GLY A 634 -6.50 -10.84 -11.82
N GLU A 635 -6.96 -12.00 -11.33
CA GLU A 635 -7.07 -12.24 -9.89
C GLU A 635 -5.73 -12.66 -9.28
N LEU A 636 -5.21 -11.84 -8.36
CA LEU A 636 -4.02 -12.16 -7.58
C LEU A 636 -4.33 -13.26 -6.56
N GLN A 637 -3.41 -14.21 -6.40
CA GLN A 637 -3.57 -15.36 -5.50
C GLN A 637 -2.98 -15.06 -4.11
N ASP A 638 -3.46 -15.76 -3.09
CA ASP A 638 -2.89 -15.61 -1.74
C ASP A 638 -1.41 -16.01 -1.73
N VAL A 639 -0.60 -15.30 -0.95
CA VAL A 639 0.86 -15.54 -0.89
C VAL A 639 1.18 -16.99 -0.55
N THR A 640 0.41 -17.62 0.35
CA THR A 640 0.60 -19.04 0.75
C THR A 640 0.32 -20.07 -0.35
N GLN A 641 -0.40 -19.68 -1.41
CA GLN A 641 -0.71 -20.56 -2.54
C GLN A 641 0.38 -20.54 -3.61
N LEU A 642 1.23 -19.50 -3.59
CA LEU A 642 2.27 -19.30 -4.58
C LEU A 642 3.43 -20.29 -4.38
N PRO A 643 4.10 -20.71 -5.46
CA PRO A 643 5.32 -21.51 -5.37
C PRO A 643 6.40 -20.68 -4.69
N CYS A 644 7.17 -21.31 -3.80
CA CYS A 644 8.27 -20.67 -3.10
C CYS A 644 9.61 -21.23 -3.56
N VAL A 645 10.57 -20.33 -3.81
CA VAL A 645 11.92 -20.64 -4.27
C VAL A 645 12.91 -20.16 -3.20
N GLY A 646 13.76 -21.06 -2.72
CA GLY A 646 14.84 -20.74 -1.78
C GLY A 646 15.95 -19.94 -2.43
N HIS A 647 16.81 -19.30 -1.65
CA HIS A 647 17.90 -18.44 -2.18
C HIS A 647 18.87 -19.13 -3.15
N GLY A 648 18.94 -20.47 -3.16
CA GLY A 648 19.74 -21.25 -4.10
C GLY A 648 19.04 -21.55 -5.43
N GLY A 649 17.76 -21.17 -5.57
CA GLY A 649 16.93 -21.41 -6.76
C GLY A 649 16.15 -22.74 -6.75
N GLU A 650 16.17 -23.46 -5.64
CA GLU A 650 15.38 -24.68 -5.46
C GLU A 650 13.95 -24.39 -4.99
N LEU A 651 12.99 -25.17 -5.49
CA LEU A 651 11.62 -25.16 -4.99
C LEU A 651 11.58 -25.66 -3.55
N ILE A 652 10.94 -24.89 -2.67
CA ILE A 652 10.79 -25.20 -1.25
C ILE A 652 9.36 -24.94 -0.78
N THR A 653 8.99 -25.54 0.34
CA THR A 653 7.72 -25.22 1.02
C THR A 653 7.90 -24.04 2.00
N PHE A 654 6.79 -23.42 2.42
CA PHE A 654 6.82 -22.39 3.47
C PHE A 654 7.34 -22.94 4.81
N GLU A 655 7.08 -24.21 5.11
CA GLU A 655 7.60 -24.89 6.31
C GLU A 655 9.12 -25.02 6.24
N GLU A 656 9.66 -25.47 5.10
CA GLU A 656 11.11 -25.55 4.88
C GLU A 656 11.78 -24.17 4.94
N LEU A 657 11.15 -23.13 4.41
CA LEU A 657 11.63 -21.75 4.51
C LEU A 657 11.73 -21.32 5.98
N ALA A 658 10.69 -21.56 6.78
CA ALA A 658 10.67 -21.24 8.20
C ALA A 658 11.76 -21.99 8.98
N GLU A 659 11.94 -23.30 8.73
CA GLU A 659 13.01 -24.11 9.33
C GLU A 659 14.41 -23.57 9.00
N ARG A 660 14.64 -23.21 7.73
CA ARG A 660 15.91 -22.63 7.29
C ARG A 660 16.19 -21.29 7.96
N THR A 661 15.18 -20.44 8.11
CA THR A 661 15.29 -19.17 8.82
C THR A 661 15.57 -19.39 10.31
N GLN A 662 14.90 -20.34 10.95
CA GLN A 662 15.12 -20.67 12.36
C GLN A 662 16.56 -21.19 12.60
N LYS A 663 17.11 -21.95 11.65
CA LYS A 663 18.49 -22.43 11.69
C LYS A 663 19.52 -21.33 11.40
N TYR A 664 19.23 -20.45 10.44
CA TYR A 664 20.18 -19.41 10.03
C TYR A 664 20.33 -18.29 11.06
N LYS A 665 19.27 -17.90 11.78
CA LYS A 665 19.31 -16.86 12.82
C LYS A 665 20.44 -17.02 13.85
N PRO A 666 20.59 -18.18 14.54
CA PRO A 666 21.68 -18.37 15.51
C PRO A 666 23.06 -18.41 14.84
N GLU A 667 23.17 -18.97 13.63
CA GLU A 667 24.41 -18.97 12.85
C GLU A 667 24.84 -17.53 12.51
N PHE A 668 23.91 -16.70 12.07
CA PHE A 668 24.12 -15.28 11.80
C PHE A 668 24.58 -14.54 13.06
N ARG A 669 23.85 -14.68 14.17
CA ARG A 669 24.17 -14.02 15.45
C ARG A 669 25.58 -14.36 15.94
N ALA A 670 25.99 -15.63 15.81
CA ALA A 670 27.29 -16.09 16.26
C ALA A 670 28.44 -15.66 15.32
N SER A 671 28.23 -15.70 14.01
CA SER A 671 29.29 -15.43 13.02
C SER A 671 29.45 -13.94 12.70
N ILE A 672 28.33 -13.24 12.53
CA ILE A 672 28.26 -11.85 12.05
C ILE A 672 27.79 -10.92 13.18
N GLY A 673 26.76 -11.33 13.92
CA GLY A 673 26.11 -10.51 14.94
C GLY A 673 26.94 -10.25 16.21
N GLY A 674 28.08 -10.94 16.37
CA GLY A 674 29.00 -10.76 17.51
C GLY A 674 28.54 -11.40 18.81
N CYS A 675 27.53 -12.27 18.78
CA CYS A 675 26.98 -12.95 19.94
C CYS A 675 27.81 -14.17 20.36
N LYS A 676 27.85 -14.44 21.67
CA LYS A 676 28.41 -15.72 22.18
C LYS A 676 27.46 -16.87 21.86
N ALA A 677 27.98 -18.10 21.76
CA ALA A 677 27.18 -19.27 21.35
C ALA A 677 25.88 -19.49 22.15
N ALA A 678 25.92 -19.28 23.48
CA ALA A 678 24.74 -19.39 24.34
C ALA A 678 23.70 -18.28 24.07
N GLU A 679 24.15 -17.03 23.91
CA GLU A 679 23.29 -15.87 23.63
C GLU A 679 22.74 -15.87 22.20
N ALA A 680 23.48 -16.46 21.25
CA ALA A 680 23.08 -16.57 19.85
C ALA A 680 21.87 -17.50 19.67
N SER A 681 21.81 -18.57 20.47
CA SER A 681 20.77 -19.61 20.40
C SER A 681 19.51 -19.26 21.21
N ARG A 682 19.59 -18.30 22.14
CA ARG A 682 18.44 -17.89 22.95
C ARG A 682 17.40 -17.18 22.08
N GLN A 683 16.13 -17.50 22.30
CA GLN A 683 15.02 -16.90 21.57
C GLN A 683 14.83 -15.43 21.97
N ARG A 684 14.66 -14.56 20.97
CA ARG A 684 14.57 -13.10 21.15
C ARG A 684 13.33 -12.56 20.48
N VAL A 685 12.75 -11.52 21.06
CA VAL A 685 11.65 -10.78 20.44
C VAL A 685 12.23 -9.91 19.33
N ALA A 686 11.70 -10.05 18.11
CA ALA A 686 12.09 -9.19 17.01
C ALA A 686 11.34 -7.86 17.11
N PRO A 687 12.01 -6.73 17.40
CA PRO A 687 11.33 -5.43 17.43
C PRO A 687 10.89 -5.04 16.01
N MET A 688 9.70 -4.44 15.88
CA MET A 688 9.24 -3.94 14.58
C MET A 688 10.22 -2.90 14.03
N LYS A 689 10.60 -3.04 12.74
CA LYS A 689 11.46 -2.10 11.99
C LYS A 689 12.87 -1.93 12.56
N ARG A 690 13.32 -2.87 13.40
CA ARG A 690 14.63 -2.86 14.04
C ARG A 690 15.22 -4.26 14.00
N THR A 691 16.54 -4.33 14.13
CA THR A 691 17.33 -5.56 14.04
C THR A 691 18.13 -5.85 15.31
N ASP A 692 17.74 -5.25 16.44
CA ASP A 692 18.41 -5.42 17.73
C ASP A 692 18.53 -6.90 18.14
N ASP A 693 17.57 -7.74 17.72
CA ASP A 693 17.56 -9.17 17.98
C ASP A 693 18.66 -9.94 17.22
N LEU A 694 19.23 -9.39 16.14
CA LEU A 694 20.25 -10.05 15.32
C LEU A 694 21.69 -9.78 15.78
N PHE A 695 21.89 -8.82 16.68
CA PHE A 695 23.23 -8.35 17.07
C PHE A 695 23.47 -8.42 18.60
N CYS A 696 24.73 -8.40 18.99
CA CYS A 696 25.21 -8.31 20.38
C CYS A 696 26.24 -7.18 20.54
N LEU A 697 25.86 -5.98 20.08
CA LEU A 697 26.66 -4.76 20.21
C LEU A 697 26.44 -4.08 21.57
N PRO A 698 27.44 -3.32 22.07
CA PRO A 698 27.29 -2.56 23.31
C PRO A 698 26.12 -1.57 23.24
N GLY A 699 25.30 -1.51 24.29
CA GLY A 699 24.18 -0.55 24.40
C GLY A 699 22.88 -0.97 23.72
N LEU A 700 22.79 -2.18 23.17
CA LEU A 700 21.52 -2.74 22.67
C LEU A 700 20.68 -3.30 23.82
N ASP A 701 19.39 -2.94 23.83
CA ASP A 701 18.38 -3.54 24.70
C ASP A 701 17.77 -4.76 24.01
N VAL A 702 18.23 -5.95 24.41
CA VAL A 702 17.78 -7.22 23.82
C VAL A 702 16.69 -7.82 24.70
N ARG A 703 15.50 -8.02 24.11
CA ARG A 703 14.38 -8.70 24.76
C ARG A 703 14.35 -10.18 24.41
N TYR A 704 14.06 -11.01 25.40
CA TYR A 704 13.97 -12.46 25.25
C TYR A 704 12.52 -12.91 25.34
N LEU A 705 12.17 -13.93 24.57
CA LEU A 705 10.79 -14.44 24.51
C LEU A 705 10.38 -15.07 25.85
N ASP A 706 11.26 -15.85 26.47
CA ASP A 706 11.02 -16.46 27.78
C ASP A 706 10.65 -15.41 28.86
N ASP A 707 11.30 -14.24 28.82
CA ASP A 707 11.07 -13.18 29.79
C ASP A 707 9.67 -12.52 29.61
N GLU A 708 9.13 -12.49 28.38
CA GLU A 708 7.77 -11.97 28.12
C GLU A 708 6.67 -13.00 28.41
N GLU A 709 6.93 -14.30 28.18
CA GLU A 709 6.00 -15.37 28.54
C GLU A 709 5.79 -15.46 30.06
N ASP A 710 6.87 -15.32 30.84
CA ASP A 710 6.81 -15.29 32.30
C ASP A 710 6.01 -14.07 32.81
N VAL A 711 6.20 -12.90 32.20
CA VAL A 711 5.41 -11.69 32.52
C VAL A 711 3.94 -11.87 32.15
N ALA A 712 3.63 -12.44 30.99
CA ALA A 712 2.25 -12.71 30.58
C ALA A 712 1.56 -13.71 31.50
N ALA A 713 2.28 -14.75 31.94
CA ALA A 713 1.80 -15.73 32.90
C ALA A 713 1.50 -15.07 34.26
N HIS A 714 2.41 -14.23 34.77
CA HIS A 714 2.19 -13.49 36.01
C HIS A 714 1.05 -12.47 35.94
N VAL A 715 0.87 -11.79 34.80
CA VAL A 715 -0.27 -10.89 34.59
C VAL A 715 -1.58 -11.68 34.54
N ALA A 716 -1.60 -12.84 33.88
CA ALA A 716 -2.77 -13.71 33.84
C ALA A 716 -3.12 -14.26 35.24
N GLU A 717 -2.11 -14.62 36.04
CA GLU A 717 -2.26 -15.06 37.43
C GLU A 717 -2.79 -13.93 38.32
N ALA A 718 -2.25 -12.71 38.19
CA ALA A 718 -2.75 -11.54 38.93
C ALA A 718 -4.20 -11.18 38.57
N ILE A 719 -4.58 -11.30 37.30
CA ILE A 719 -5.98 -11.09 36.87
C ILE A 719 -6.87 -12.20 37.43
N ALA A 720 -6.41 -13.45 37.47
CA ALA A 720 -7.15 -14.57 38.04
C ALA A 720 -7.36 -14.41 39.56
N ASP A 721 -6.32 -14.00 40.31
CA ASP A 721 -6.41 -13.72 41.74
C ASP A 721 -7.35 -12.55 42.05
N MET A 722 -7.37 -11.51 41.20
CA MET A 722 -8.34 -10.41 41.34
C MET A 722 -9.78 -10.86 41.09
N THR A 723 -10.00 -11.87 40.25
CA THR A 723 -11.35 -12.43 40.00
C THR A 723 -11.81 -13.43 41.06
N ASP A 724 -10.89 -14.09 41.78
CA ASP A 724 -11.23 -14.99 42.90
C ASP A 724 -11.45 -14.23 44.24
N THR A 725 -11.08 -12.95 44.34
CA THR A 725 -11.32 -12.12 45.53
C THR A 725 -12.72 -11.48 45.61
N ASP A 726 -13.58 -11.69 44.60
CA ASP A 726 -14.95 -11.14 44.54
C ASP A 726 -16.06 -12.21 44.70
N GLU A 727 -15.75 -13.44 45.16
CA GLU A 727 -16.75 -14.44 45.63
C GLU A 727 -17.00 -14.42 47.15
#